data_AF-J4GST2-F1
#
_entry.id   AF-J4GST2-F1
#
_cell.length_a   1.000
_cell.length_b   1.000
_cell.length_c   1.000
_cell.angle_alpha   90.00
_cell.angle_beta   90.00
_cell.angle_gamma   90.00
#
_symmetry.space_group_name_H-M   'P 1'
#
loop_
_entity.id
_entity.type
_entity.pdbx_description
1 polymer ?
#
loop_
_entity_poly.entity_id
_entity_poly.type
_entity_poly.pdbx_seq_one_letter_code
_entity_poly.pdbx_strand_id
1 'polypeptide(L)'
;MSSLSFTGHTVVITGAGGGLGKAYSLFYASRGANVVVNDVSQAAAQKVVDEITQGGGKAVVNTSSVADGASVIKTALDAFGGVTILINNAGILRDKGFRNMTDQEWDQVQLVHLKGSFSCSKAVWPIFCNQGFGRIVNTASAAGLYGNFGQANYSAAKMGLIAFTKTLALEGARHGIKAIVIAPMAASAMTETIMPPEMLANLKPEYVAPFVAAVTHPDGPDASGRIFEVGAGFVAEVRWERSKGVVFKTDVSLTPSAIGDKWDEITDFSDPEHPQNLPDFNPQAILAQGAKLSQNTHASPEVRFDGQTVIVTGSGAGLGRAYALMYARLGANVVVNDVSAKAASAVVDEIKQLGGKAAAAVVSAEDGESIVKTALDAFGGVHALVANAGVVRQNGFAAMSEKEWDEVMAVHLRATFKCAQALWPIFQKQKFGRIVTTGSQAGIYGMPGLANYATAKAAVVSLTRTLAIEGQKYNILANIVVPSAGALVGLGRAHHNVDAIKEEYIAPVVGFLTSEANEETTGGVFQIAAGWVAQLRWQRTGGHGFPVNKPLTPEAIIAKWSAITDFSDDRATNPANTQEAFMQIAENFENEEEASSEGDSPYADPEDSELVAEAKRKVEEPLDFTYTERDVILYNLGVGATEKELQWTFEGHEEFAALPTFGVVPQFMASGGMSLDWLPNYNPAKLLHGEQYLSVKGPIPTSGNFVNEARLMEVLDKGKAAAVTTVVETKDSETGTVIFENQSTVFIRGAGGFGGKRAGKDRGAASASNTPPQRRPDVVLEEKTLPIQAALYRLSGDYNPLHILPEFAAVGGFDKPILHGLCSFGISGKHVVKAFGPFKDIKVRFAGVVYPGETLVTEMWKEGEKVVFTTKVKEREAVVLAAAAATLVDSGAAKAKL
;
A
#
# COMPACT_ATOMS: atom_id res chain seq x y z
N MET A 1 -2.83 25.52 -2.90
CA MET A 1 -2.23 25.54 -4.25
C MET A 1 -3.23 26.14 -5.23
N SER A 2 -2.78 26.90 -6.24
CA SER A 2 -3.64 27.27 -7.37
C SER A 2 -4.01 26.03 -8.18
N SER A 3 -5.21 26.03 -8.79
CA SER A 3 -5.66 24.95 -9.68
C SER A 3 -4.68 24.71 -10.83
N LEU A 4 -4.25 23.47 -11.04
CA LEU A 4 -3.39 23.03 -12.14
C LEU A 4 -4.09 23.30 -13.48
N SER A 5 -3.39 23.97 -14.39
CA SER A 5 -3.86 24.32 -15.72
C SER A 5 -3.09 23.53 -16.76
N PHE A 6 -3.80 22.94 -17.72
CA PHE A 6 -3.25 22.26 -18.88
C PHE A 6 -3.34 23.13 -20.14
N THR A 7 -3.48 24.45 -19.99
CA THR A 7 -3.47 25.39 -21.12
C THR A 7 -2.16 25.26 -21.90
N GLY A 8 -2.27 25.08 -23.21
CA GLY A 8 -1.11 24.89 -24.09
C GLY A 8 -0.64 23.43 -24.21
N HIS A 9 -1.24 22.50 -23.46
CA HIS A 9 -0.98 21.08 -23.62
C HIS A 9 -1.98 20.43 -24.59
N THR A 10 -1.47 19.54 -25.43
CA THR A 10 -2.29 18.63 -26.25
C THR A 10 -2.17 17.21 -25.71
N VAL A 11 -3.33 16.59 -25.48
CA VAL A 11 -3.49 15.27 -24.86
C VAL A 11 -4.15 14.32 -25.85
N VAL A 12 -3.48 13.22 -26.17
CA VAL A 12 -4.04 12.13 -26.97
C VAL A 12 -4.50 11.02 -26.04
N ILE A 13 -5.78 10.64 -26.14
CA ILE A 13 -6.38 9.63 -25.27
C ILE A 13 -6.99 8.55 -26.14
N THR A 14 -6.49 7.32 -26.02
CA THR A 14 -6.98 6.18 -26.81
C THR A 14 -8.13 5.45 -26.09
N GLY A 15 -9.11 4.94 -26.84
CA GLY A 15 -10.33 4.33 -26.29
C GLY A 15 -11.14 5.32 -25.46
N ALA A 16 -11.32 6.54 -25.99
CA ALA A 16 -11.86 7.68 -25.29
C ALA A 16 -13.37 7.91 -25.49
N GLY A 17 -14.08 7.03 -26.20
CA GLY A 17 -15.52 7.15 -26.45
C GLY A 17 -16.39 6.85 -25.21
N GLY A 18 -15.83 6.29 -24.14
CA GLY A 18 -16.55 5.95 -22.90
C GLY A 18 -15.63 5.65 -21.72
N GLY A 19 -16.22 5.32 -20.57
CA GLY A 19 -15.50 4.91 -19.35
C GLY A 19 -14.38 5.88 -18.94
N LEU A 20 -13.24 5.30 -18.52
CA LEU A 20 -12.03 6.06 -18.12
C LEU A 20 -11.54 7.03 -19.20
N GLY A 21 -11.50 6.60 -20.47
CA GLY A 21 -11.01 7.45 -21.55
C GLY A 21 -11.86 8.70 -21.78
N LYS A 22 -13.20 8.57 -21.65
CA LYS A 22 -14.11 9.72 -21.63
C LYS A 22 -13.85 10.62 -20.43
N ALA A 23 -13.73 10.05 -19.23
CA ALA A 23 -13.49 10.82 -18.00
C ALA A 23 -12.18 11.62 -18.07
N TYR A 24 -11.10 11.02 -18.57
CA TYR A 24 -9.85 11.74 -18.85
C TYR A 24 -10.07 12.89 -19.83
N SER A 25 -10.77 12.62 -20.94
CA SER A 25 -11.01 13.62 -21.99
C SER A 25 -11.74 14.85 -21.46
N LEU A 26 -12.82 14.63 -20.70
CA LEU A 26 -13.57 15.72 -20.06
C LEU A 26 -12.72 16.46 -19.01
N PHE A 27 -11.98 15.72 -18.18
CA PHE A 27 -11.14 16.32 -17.14
C PHE A 27 -10.05 17.22 -17.72
N TYR A 28 -9.24 16.72 -18.66
CA TYR A 28 -8.16 17.52 -19.27
C TYR A 28 -8.71 18.73 -20.04
N ALA A 29 -9.82 18.57 -20.76
CA ALA A 29 -10.47 19.68 -21.45
C ALA A 29 -10.98 20.75 -20.47
N SER A 30 -11.56 20.35 -19.32
CA SER A 30 -12.01 21.28 -18.27
C SER A 30 -10.87 22.08 -17.64
N ARG A 31 -9.63 21.58 -17.74
CA ARG A 31 -8.41 22.26 -17.30
C ARG A 31 -7.66 22.95 -18.45
N GLY A 32 -8.27 23.13 -19.62
CA GLY A 32 -7.76 23.95 -20.72
C GLY A 32 -6.88 23.23 -21.75
N ALA A 33 -6.79 21.90 -21.70
CA ALA A 33 -6.04 21.14 -22.71
C ALA A 33 -6.77 21.05 -24.06
N ASN A 34 -6.00 20.90 -25.14
CA ASN A 34 -6.54 20.38 -26.40
C ASN A 34 -6.59 18.85 -26.33
N VAL A 35 -7.72 18.23 -26.68
CA VAL A 35 -7.92 16.78 -26.52
C VAL A 35 -8.16 16.09 -27.86
N VAL A 36 -7.40 15.04 -28.15
CA VAL A 36 -7.73 14.09 -29.22
C VAL A 36 -8.44 12.90 -28.61
N VAL A 37 -9.72 12.74 -28.97
CA VAL A 37 -10.59 11.65 -28.53
C VAL A 37 -10.50 10.54 -29.58
N ASN A 38 -9.61 9.56 -29.35
CA ASN A 38 -9.48 8.40 -30.22
C ASN A 38 -10.44 7.28 -29.76
N ASP A 39 -11.33 6.82 -30.65
CA ASP A 39 -12.16 5.64 -30.45
C ASP A 39 -12.56 5.02 -31.79
N VAL A 40 -12.60 3.69 -31.88
CA VAL A 40 -13.05 3.01 -33.11
C VAL A 40 -14.52 3.32 -33.44
N SER A 41 -15.33 3.69 -32.44
CA SER A 41 -16.68 4.18 -32.62
C SER A 41 -16.70 5.69 -32.84
N GLN A 42 -16.89 6.11 -34.09
CA GLN A 42 -17.04 7.53 -34.44
C GLN A 42 -18.15 8.21 -33.64
N ALA A 43 -19.29 7.56 -33.47
CA ALA A 43 -20.42 8.11 -32.74
C ALA A 43 -20.10 8.33 -31.26
N ALA A 44 -19.40 7.39 -30.63
CA ALA A 44 -19.00 7.51 -29.23
C ALA A 44 -17.95 8.63 -29.03
N ALA A 45 -16.92 8.66 -29.89
CA ALA A 45 -15.91 9.73 -29.84
C ALA A 45 -16.53 11.12 -30.10
N GLN A 46 -17.41 11.23 -31.10
CA GLN A 46 -18.07 12.50 -31.42
C GLN A 46 -18.89 13.02 -30.26
N LYS A 47 -19.62 12.15 -29.56
CA LYS A 47 -20.39 12.54 -28.37
C LYS A 47 -19.51 13.17 -27.30
N VAL A 48 -18.32 12.61 -27.05
CA VAL A 48 -17.37 13.18 -26.07
C VAL A 48 -16.80 14.52 -26.55
N VAL A 49 -16.49 14.65 -27.84
CA VAL A 49 -16.05 15.92 -28.44
C VAL A 49 -17.14 16.99 -28.35
N ASP A 50 -18.40 16.63 -28.59
CA ASP A 50 -19.54 17.54 -28.48
C ASP A 50 -19.71 18.02 -27.03
N GLU A 51 -19.61 17.12 -26.05
CA GLU A 51 -19.65 17.48 -24.62
C GLU A 51 -18.50 18.45 -24.25
N ILE A 52 -17.28 18.21 -24.75
CA ILE A 52 -16.13 19.09 -24.51
C ILE A 52 -16.34 20.48 -25.14
N THR A 53 -16.78 20.52 -26.40
CA THR A 53 -16.95 21.79 -27.14
C THR A 53 -18.11 22.62 -26.62
N GLN A 54 -19.20 21.97 -26.19
CA GLN A 54 -20.31 22.64 -25.48
C GLN A 54 -19.84 23.25 -24.14
N GLY A 55 -18.90 22.60 -23.45
CA GLY A 55 -18.23 23.12 -22.26
C GLY A 55 -17.17 24.20 -22.52
N GLY A 56 -16.98 24.62 -23.78
CA GLY A 56 -15.99 25.64 -24.17
C GLY A 56 -14.56 25.13 -24.34
N GLY A 57 -14.34 23.81 -24.23
CA GLY A 57 -13.04 23.17 -24.47
C GLY A 57 -12.75 22.92 -25.95
N LYS A 58 -11.55 22.40 -26.24
CA LYS A 58 -11.10 22.07 -27.60
C LYS A 58 -10.85 20.59 -27.72
N ALA A 59 -11.57 19.92 -28.62
CA ALA A 59 -11.33 18.51 -28.91
C ALA A 59 -11.58 18.14 -30.37
N VAL A 60 -10.98 17.04 -30.81
CA VAL A 60 -11.16 16.48 -32.17
C VAL A 60 -11.30 14.96 -32.09
N VAL A 61 -12.13 14.41 -32.97
CA VAL A 61 -12.34 12.96 -33.12
C VAL A 61 -11.19 12.34 -33.92
N ASN A 62 -10.75 11.16 -33.49
CA ASN A 62 -9.96 10.24 -34.30
C ASN A 62 -10.59 8.84 -34.24
N THR A 63 -10.70 8.15 -35.38
CA THR A 63 -11.30 6.80 -35.49
C THR A 63 -10.31 5.72 -35.90
N SER A 64 -9.02 6.07 -35.98
CA SER A 64 -7.96 5.13 -36.36
C SER A 64 -7.81 4.02 -35.32
N SER A 65 -7.46 2.82 -35.78
CA SER A 65 -7.01 1.76 -34.87
C SER A 65 -5.77 2.23 -34.12
N VAL A 66 -5.67 1.90 -32.83
CA VAL A 66 -4.47 2.17 -32.02
C VAL A 66 -3.23 1.46 -32.54
N ALA A 67 -3.39 0.36 -33.29
CA ALA A 67 -2.29 -0.30 -33.97
C ALA A 67 -1.67 0.57 -35.09
N ASP A 68 -2.43 1.53 -35.63
CA ASP A 68 -1.97 2.59 -36.54
C ASP A 68 -1.72 3.88 -35.75
N GLY A 69 -0.73 3.82 -34.87
CA GLY A 69 -0.37 4.95 -34.00
C GLY A 69 0.04 6.21 -34.78
N ALA A 70 0.58 6.06 -35.99
CA ALA A 70 0.94 7.18 -36.85
C ALA A 70 -0.29 8.01 -37.22
N SER A 71 -1.38 7.36 -37.64
CA SER A 71 -2.64 8.06 -37.94
C SER A 71 -3.27 8.70 -36.71
N VAL A 72 -3.20 8.04 -35.54
CA VAL A 72 -3.69 8.60 -34.26
C VAL A 72 -2.94 9.90 -33.91
N ILE A 73 -1.61 9.88 -33.94
CA ILE A 73 -0.79 11.05 -33.60
C ILE A 73 -0.89 12.14 -34.67
N LYS A 74 -1.03 11.78 -35.94
CA LYS A 74 -1.22 12.74 -37.04
C LYS A 74 -2.43 13.64 -36.81
N THR A 75 -3.56 13.11 -36.32
CA THR A 75 -4.74 13.94 -36.01
C THR A 75 -4.42 15.04 -34.98
N ALA A 76 -3.60 14.75 -33.98
CA ALA A 76 -3.19 15.76 -33.00
C ALA A 76 -2.32 16.86 -33.63
N LEU A 77 -1.41 16.48 -34.52
CA LEU A 77 -0.55 17.42 -35.25
C LEU A 77 -1.38 18.30 -36.18
N ASP A 78 -2.29 17.70 -36.96
CA ASP A 78 -3.14 18.42 -37.91
C ASP A 78 -4.07 19.43 -37.19
N ALA A 79 -4.65 19.04 -36.06
CA ALA A 79 -5.64 19.86 -35.35
C ALA A 79 -5.01 20.89 -34.40
N PHE A 80 -3.91 20.54 -33.72
CA PHE A 80 -3.37 21.30 -32.60
C PHE A 80 -1.86 21.58 -32.68
N GLY A 81 -1.18 21.11 -33.73
CA GLY A 81 0.23 21.40 -33.99
C GLY A 81 1.26 20.64 -33.15
N GLY A 82 0.83 19.81 -32.19
CA GLY A 82 1.75 19.09 -31.30
C GLY A 82 1.05 18.12 -30.36
N VAL A 83 1.84 17.34 -29.62
CA VAL A 83 1.38 16.44 -28.55
C VAL A 83 2.32 16.61 -27.36
N THR A 84 1.77 16.61 -26.15
CA THR A 84 2.56 16.69 -24.91
C THR A 84 2.29 15.53 -23.95
N ILE A 85 1.10 14.93 -24.04
CA ILE A 85 0.66 13.84 -23.17
C ILE A 85 -0.02 12.76 -24.03
N LEU A 86 0.37 11.51 -23.85
CA LEU A 86 -0.25 10.33 -24.45
C LEU A 86 -0.78 9.42 -23.33
N ILE A 87 -2.08 9.13 -23.37
CA ILE A 87 -2.73 8.18 -22.46
C ILE A 87 -3.15 6.95 -23.27
N ASN A 88 -2.35 5.88 -23.14
CA ASN A 88 -2.65 4.58 -23.71
C ASN A 88 -3.69 3.87 -22.82
N ASN A 89 -4.96 4.06 -23.15
CA ASN A 89 -6.12 3.56 -22.40
C ASN A 89 -6.97 2.56 -23.20
N ALA A 90 -6.91 2.56 -24.54
CA ALA A 90 -7.70 1.67 -25.37
C ALA A 90 -7.57 0.20 -24.96
N GLY A 91 -8.70 -0.50 -24.92
CA GLY A 91 -8.73 -1.88 -24.47
C GLY A 91 -9.99 -2.62 -24.90
N ILE A 92 -9.85 -3.94 -24.98
CA ILE A 92 -10.94 -4.91 -25.19
C ILE A 92 -10.77 -6.13 -24.26
N LEU A 93 -11.85 -6.87 -24.02
CA LEU A 93 -11.84 -8.18 -23.36
C LEU A 93 -12.23 -9.30 -24.32
N ARG A 94 -11.64 -10.48 -24.13
CA ARG A 94 -11.95 -11.74 -24.82
C ARG A 94 -11.77 -12.87 -23.82
N ASP A 95 -12.58 -12.80 -22.76
CA ASP A 95 -12.42 -13.64 -21.59
C ASP A 95 -12.84 -15.07 -21.89
N LYS A 96 -11.92 -15.99 -21.65
CA LYS A 96 -12.07 -17.40 -21.93
C LYS A 96 -11.10 -18.20 -21.08
N GLY A 97 -11.59 -19.23 -20.39
CA GLY A 97 -10.73 -20.19 -19.71
C GLY A 97 -9.67 -20.71 -20.70
N PHE A 98 -8.42 -20.82 -20.25
CA PHE A 98 -7.23 -21.00 -21.09
C PHE A 98 -7.37 -22.13 -22.11
N ARG A 99 -7.95 -23.27 -21.71
CA ARG A 99 -8.24 -24.42 -22.59
C ARG A 99 -9.00 -24.04 -23.86
N ASN A 100 -9.95 -23.11 -23.74
CA ASN A 100 -10.92 -22.79 -24.78
C ASN A 100 -10.60 -21.47 -25.49
N MET A 101 -9.53 -20.78 -25.10
CA MET A 101 -9.09 -19.53 -25.71
C MET A 101 -8.56 -19.82 -27.12
N THR A 102 -9.05 -19.09 -28.11
CA THR A 102 -8.63 -19.23 -29.50
C THR A 102 -7.48 -18.27 -29.83
N ASP A 103 -6.78 -18.56 -30.93
CA ASP A 103 -5.74 -17.66 -31.47
C ASP A 103 -6.27 -16.26 -31.75
N GLN A 104 -7.46 -16.18 -32.35
CA GLN A 104 -8.09 -14.91 -32.70
C GLN A 104 -8.38 -14.07 -31.45
N GLU A 105 -8.90 -14.68 -30.39
CA GLU A 105 -9.15 -14.01 -29.10
C GLU A 105 -7.85 -13.52 -28.44
N TRP A 106 -6.78 -14.32 -28.54
CA TRP A 106 -5.46 -13.90 -28.10
C TRP A 106 -4.93 -12.70 -28.91
N ASP A 107 -4.92 -12.83 -30.23
CA ASP A 107 -4.30 -11.88 -31.15
C ASP A 107 -5.01 -10.52 -31.08
N GLN A 108 -6.34 -10.51 -30.99
CA GLN A 108 -7.11 -9.27 -30.82
C GLN A 108 -6.71 -8.51 -29.55
N VAL A 109 -6.57 -9.21 -28.42
CA VAL A 109 -6.20 -8.59 -27.15
C VAL A 109 -4.77 -8.06 -27.18
N GLN A 110 -3.81 -8.83 -27.70
CA GLN A 110 -2.42 -8.36 -27.84
C GLN A 110 -2.32 -7.16 -28.80
N LEU A 111 -3.07 -7.18 -29.90
CA LEU A 111 -3.07 -6.12 -30.90
C LEU A 111 -3.53 -4.77 -30.30
N VAL A 112 -4.63 -4.77 -29.56
CA VAL A 112 -5.19 -3.52 -29.00
C VAL A 112 -4.34 -3.01 -27.83
N HIS A 113 -4.04 -3.88 -26.86
CA HIS A 113 -3.42 -3.43 -25.61
C HIS A 113 -1.91 -3.22 -25.73
N LEU A 114 -1.17 -4.21 -26.25
CA LEU A 114 0.29 -4.13 -26.34
C LEU A 114 0.76 -3.43 -27.61
N LYS A 115 0.39 -3.97 -28.78
CA LYS A 115 0.83 -3.39 -30.06
C LYS A 115 0.29 -1.98 -30.23
N GLY A 116 -0.97 -1.72 -29.85
CA GLY A 116 -1.54 -0.37 -29.88
C GLY A 116 -0.78 0.64 -29.04
N SER A 117 -0.47 0.30 -27.78
CA SER A 117 0.32 1.17 -26.90
C SER A 117 1.73 1.40 -27.44
N PHE A 118 2.36 0.37 -28.00
CA PHE A 118 3.64 0.48 -28.70
C PHE A 118 3.54 1.43 -29.89
N SER A 119 2.59 1.22 -30.81
CA SER A 119 2.43 1.99 -32.04
C SER A 119 2.18 3.48 -31.74
N CYS A 120 1.27 3.81 -30.81
CA CYS A 120 1.02 5.19 -30.41
C CYS A 120 2.25 5.82 -29.74
N SER A 121 2.90 5.10 -28.82
CA SER A 121 4.10 5.59 -28.14
C SER A 121 5.26 5.81 -29.11
N LYS A 122 5.43 4.90 -30.08
CA LYS A 122 6.45 4.97 -31.13
C LYS A 122 6.24 6.19 -32.02
N ALA A 123 5.00 6.46 -32.41
CA ALA A 123 4.65 7.59 -33.26
C ALA A 123 4.86 8.94 -32.56
N VAL A 124 4.58 9.05 -31.25
CA VAL A 124 4.75 10.30 -30.50
C VAL A 124 6.19 10.54 -30.04
N TRP A 125 6.98 9.48 -29.88
CA TRP A 125 8.34 9.54 -29.33
C TRP A 125 9.26 10.59 -29.97
N PRO A 126 9.40 10.70 -31.31
CA PRO A 126 10.27 11.70 -31.91
C PRO A 126 9.82 13.14 -31.60
N ILE A 127 8.51 13.39 -31.48
CA ILE A 127 7.96 14.70 -31.10
C ILE A 127 8.40 15.07 -29.69
N PHE A 128 8.21 14.13 -28.75
CA PHE A 128 8.62 14.31 -27.36
C PHE A 128 10.13 14.53 -27.21
N CYS A 129 10.95 13.77 -27.93
CA CYS A 129 12.40 13.93 -27.95
C CYS A 129 12.82 15.33 -28.46
N ASN A 130 12.18 15.81 -29.53
CA ASN A 130 12.52 17.09 -30.15
C ASN A 130 12.13 18.29 -29.27
N GLN A 131 11.00 18.21 -28.58
CA GLN A 131 10.50 19.30 -27.73
C GLN A 131 11.04 19.29 -26.29
N GLY A 132 11.73 18.21 -25.88
CA GLY A 132 12.29 18.08 -24.54
C GLY A 132 11.25 17.88 -23.43
N PHE A 133 10.04 17.44 -23.79
CA PHE A 133 8.94 17.19 -22.85
C PHE A 133 8.03 16.08 -23.39
N GLY A 134 7.62 15.16 -22.52
CA GLY A 134 6.59 14.18 -22.84
C GLY A 134 6.06 13.48 -21.60
N ARG A 135 4.80 13.08 -21.63
CA ARG A 135 4.17 12.26 -20.59
C ARG A 135 3.44 11.09 -21.24
N ILE A 136 3.73 9.88 -20.78
CA ILE A 136 3.07 8.66 -21.24
C ILE A 136 2.43 7.98 -20.04
N VAL A 137 1.15 7.65 -20.16
CA VAL A 137 0.41 6.85 -19.17
C VAL A 137 -0.01 5.57 -19.85
N ASN A 138 0.47 4.43 -19.34
CA ASN A 138 0.04 3.12 -19.80
C ASN A 138 -0.92 2.51 -18.79
N THR A 139 -2.08 2.08 -19.29
CA THR A 139 -3.14 1.51 -18.46
C THR A 139 -2.95 0.00 -18.34
N ALA A 140 -2.40 -0.45 -17.22
CA ALA A 140 -2.31 -1.86 -16.81
C ALA A 140 -3.65 -2.32 -16.16
N SER A 141 -3.59 -3.27 -15.24
CA SER A 141 -4.72 -3.71 -14.40
C SER A 141 -4.22 -4.61 -13.26
N ALA A 142 -5.07 -4.85 -12.26
CA ALA A 142 -4.83 -5.89 -11.25
C ALA A 142 -4.63 -7.28 -11.88
N ALA A 143 -5.37 -7.62 -12.95
CA ALA A 143 -5.14 -8.87 -13.69
C ALA A 143 -3.74 -8.90 -14.33
N GLY A 144 -3.21 -7.76 -14.78
CA GLY A 144 -1.81 -7.65 -15.21
C GLY A 144 -0.84 -7.96 -14.08
N LEU A 145 -1.04 -7.35 -12.90
CA LEU A 145 -0.16 -7.54 -11.75
C LEU A 145 -0.20 -8.98 -11.21
N TYR A 146 -1.38 -9.54 -11.00
CA TYR A 146 -1.56 -10.76 -10.20
C TYR A 146 -1.97 -12.00 -11.03
N GLY A 147 -2.36 -11.81 -12.29
CA GLY A 147 -3.05 -12.83 -13.08
C GLY A 147 -4.53 -12.92 -12.71
N ASN A 148 -5.37 -13.40 -13.64
CA ASN A 148 -6.79 -13.60 -13.36
C ASN A 148 -7.36 -14.75 -14.19
N PHE A 149 -8.24 -15.55 -13.58
CA PHE A 149 -8.85 -16.71 -14.24
C PHE A 149 -9.58 -16.29 -15.53
N GLY A 150 -9.35 -17.00 -16.63
CA GLY A 150 -10.00 -16.74 -17.91
C GLY A 150 -9.47 -15.54 -18.68
N GLN A 151 -8.39 -14.91 -18.19
CA GLN A 151 -7.84 -13.68 -18.77
C GLN A 151 -6.36 -13.82 -19.14
N ALA A 152 -5.94 -14.99 -19.64
CA ALA A 152 -4.53 -15.25 -19.96
C ALA A 152 -3.94 -14.26 -20.98
N ASN A 153 -4.70 -13.93 -22.03
CA ASN A 153 -4.35 -12.91 -23.02
C ASN A 153 -4.27 -11.50 -22.40
N TYR A 154 -5.29 -11.09 -21.65
CA TYR A 154 -5.40 -9.76 -21.06
C TYR A 154 -4.35 -9.53 -19.96
N SER A 155 -4.19 -10.48 -19.05
CA SER A 155 -3.18 -10.44 -17.97
C SER A 155 -1.77 -10.32 -18.55
N ALA A 156 -1.45 -11.10 -19.59
CA ALA A 156 -0.18 -10.98 -20.30
C ALA A 156 0.01 -9.59 -20.90
N ALA A 157 -1.00 -9.06 -21.60
CA ALA A 157 -0.90 -7.74 -22.23
C ALA A 157 -0.68 -6.63 -21.19
N LYS A 158 -1.45 -6.65 -20.10
CA LYS A 158 -1.38 -5.62 -19.06
C LYS A 158 -0.08 -5.67 -18.27
N MET A 159 0.49 -6.85 -18.04
CA MET A 159 1.81 -6.99 -17.43
C MET A 159 2.93 -6.53 -18.35
N GLY A 160 2.83 -6.79 -19.66
CA GLY A 160 3.79 -6.29 -20.65
C GLY A 160 3.91 -4.78 -20.63
N LEU A 161 2.79 -4.06 -20.47
CA LEU A 161 2.78 -2.59 -20.37
C LEU A 161 3.59 -2.06 -19.18
N ILE A 162 3.76 -2.84 -18.11
CA ILE A 162 4.53 -2.42 -16.95
C ILE A 162 6.01 -2.27 -17.29
N ALA A 163 6.61 -3.31 -17.89
CA ALA A 163 8.01 -3.26 -18.30
C ALA A 163 8.24 -2.35 -19.51
N PHE A 164 7.23 -2.23 -20.39
CA PHE A 164 7.24 -1.24 -21.45
C PHE A 164 7.41 0.17 -20.87
N THR A 165 6.55 0.55 -19.91
CA THR A 165 6.65 1.83 -19.21
C THR A 165 7.99 2.04 -18.53
N LYS A 166 8.47 1.06 -17.75
CA LYS A 166 9.77 1.18 -17.07
C LYS A 166 10.90 1.45 -18.06
N THR A 167 10.89 0.75 -19.20
CA THR A 167 11.89 0.97 -20.26
C THR A 167 11.76 2.36 -20.89
N LEU A 168 10.54 2.81 -21.20
CA LEU A 168 10.31 4.17 -21.72
C LEU A 168 10.75 5.25 -20.71
N ALA A 169 10.49 5.07 -19.41
CA ALA A 169 10.92 5.99 -18.38
C ALA A 169 12.46 6.12 -18.34
N LEU A 170 13.18 5.00 -18.44
CA LEU A 170 14.64 4.99 -18.47
C LEU A 170 15.22 5.63 -19.75
N GLU A 171 14.70 5.29 -20.93
CA GLU A 171 15.18 5.85 -22.20
C GLU A 171 14.79 7.33 -22.38
N GLY A 172 13.62 7.70 -21.88
CA GLY A 172 13.03 9.03 -22.02
C GLY A 172 13.59 10.08 -21.06
N ALA A 173 14.20 9.67 -19.95
CA ALA A 173 14.65 10.56 -18.88
C ALA A 173 15.52 11.72 -19.39
N ARG A 174 16.49 11.43 -20.26
CA ARG A 174 17.40 12.44 -20.85
C ARG A 174 16.70 13.45 -21.79
N HIS A 175 15.47 13.17 -22.19
CA HIS A 175 14.66 13.97 -23.11
C HIS A 175 13.47 14.64 -22.40
N GLY A 176 13.41 14.61 -21.06
CA GLY A 176 12.27 15.15 -20.32
C GLY A 176 10.98 14.35 -20.49
N ILE A 177 11.07 13.11 -20.98
CA ILE A 177 9.94 12.21 -21.17
C ILE A 177 9.79 11.36 -19.92
N LYS A 178 8.60 11.38 -19.33
CA LYS A 178 8.22 10.53 -18.20
C LYS A 178 7.15 9.55 -18.63
N ALA A 179 7.23 8.32 -18.14
CA ALA A 179 6.25 7.27 -18.42
C ALA A 179 5.82 6.63 -17.10
N ILE A 180 4.52 6.39 -16.92
CA ILE A 180 3.97 5.81 -15.70
C ILE A 180 2.97 4.68 -15.98
N VAL A 181 2.75 3.83 -14.99
CA VAL A 181 1.72 2.79 -15.02
C VAL A 181 0.61 3.15 -14.04
N ILE A 182 -0.63 3.03 -14.49
CA ILE A 182 -1.80 2.91 -13.61
C ILE A 182 -2.41 1.51 -13.76
N ALA A 183 -2.86 0.92 -12.66
CA ALA A 183 -3.67 -0.28 -12.61
C ALA A 183 -5.04 0.12 -12.04
N PRO A 184 -5.91 0.70 -12.87
CA PRO A 184 -7.13 1.32 -12.36
C PRO A 184 -8.22 0.29 -12.04
N MET A 185 -9.05 0.62 -11.05
CA MET A 185 -10.33 -0.02 -10.77
C MET A 185 -11.45 0.99 -11.00
N ALA A 186 -12.20 0.81 -12.07
CA ALA A 186 -13.29 1.71 -12.45
C ALA A 186 -14.41 0.98 -13.20
N ALA A 187 -15.63 1.47 -13.03
CA ALA A 187 -16.80 1.05 -13.77
C ALA A 187 -16.62 1.35 -15.27
N SER A 188 -16.87 0.35 -16.09
CA SER A 188 -16.83 0.40 -17.54
C SER A 188 -17.72 -0.69 -18.11
N ALA A 189 -17.99 -0.65 -19.42
CA ALA A 189 -18.66 -1.74 -20.13
C ALA A 189 -17.95 -3.10 -19.94
N MET A 190 -16.64 -3.11 -19.62
CA MET A 190 -15.90 -4.32 -19.30
C MET A 190 -16.26 -4.86 -17.89
N THR A 191 -16.26 -4.00 -16.87
CA THR A 191 -16.52 -4.42 -15.47
C THR A 191 -18.00 -4.66 -15.18
N GLU A 192 -18.92 -4.03 -15.92
CA GLU A 192 -20.37 -4.28 -15.86
C GLU A 192 -20.75 -5.76 -16.10
N THR A 193 -19.92 -6.50 -16.82
CA THR A 193 -20.18 -7.91 -17.11
C THR A 193 -19.75 -8.86 -16.00
N ILE A 194 -19.02 -8.37 -15.00
CA ILE A 194 -18.36 -9.19 -13.96
C ILE A 194 -18.62 -8.72 -12.52
N MET A 195 -19.15 -7.50 -12.30
CA MET A 195 -19.40 -6.95 -10.97
C MET A 195 -20.88 -6.56 -10.77
N PRO A 196 -21.42 -6.69 -9.55
CA PRO A 196 -22.77 -6.22 -9.22
C PRO A 196 -22.93 -4.69 -9.35
N PRO A 197 -24.14 -4.20 -9.66
CA PRO A 197 -24.41 -2.76 -9.79
C PRO A 197 -24.05 -1.94 -8.54
N GLU A 198 -24.27 -2.46 -7.33
CA GLU A 198 -23.92 -1.72 -6.10
C GLU A 198 -22.42 -1.42 -5.99
N MET A 199 -21.55 -2.34 -6.39
CA MET A 199 -20.10 -2.11 -6.39
C MET A 199 -19.69 -1.11 -7.47
N LEU A 200 -20.29 -1.21 -8.66
CA LEU A 200 -19.97 -0.33 -9.79
C LEU A 200 -20.31 1.13 -9.49
N ALA A 201 -21.34 1.40 -8.68
CA ALA A 201 -21.71 2.75 -8.27
C ALA A 201 -20.59 3.50 -7.52
N ASN A 202 -19.72 2.77 -6.82
CA ASN A 202 -18.58 3.31 -6.07
C ASN A 202 -17.29 3.40 -6.91
N LEU A 203 -17.23 2.74 -8.06
CA LEU A 203 -16.05 2.69 -8.93
C LEU A 203 -16.07 3.75 -10.03
N LYS A 204 -16.40 5.00 -9.67
CA LYS A 204 -16.55 6.08 -10.65
C LYS A 204 -15.21 6.38 -11.38
N PRO A 205 -15.17 6.44 -12.72
CA PRO A 205 -13.97 6.85 -13.48
C PRO A 205 -13.35 8.18 -13.04
N GLU A 206 -14.16 9.07 -12.47
CA GLU A 206 -13.79 10.37 -11.93
C GLU A 206 -12.81 10.27 -10.75
N TYR A 207 -12.68 9.11 -10.10
CA TYR A 207 -11.66 8.89 -9.07
C TYR A 207 -10.26 8.59 -9.63
N VAL A 208 -10.13 8.32 -10.94
CA VAL A 208 -8.83 8.00 -11.56
C VAL A 208 -8.26 9.20 -12.32
N ALA A 209 -9.11 9.98 -12.99
CA ALA A 209 -8.67 11.11 -13.82
C ALA A 209 -7.82 12.17 -13.09
N PRO A 210 -8.16 12.58 -11.84
CA PRO A 210 -7.35 13.54 -11.09
C PRO A 210 -5.93 13.04 -10.80
N PHE A 211 -5.75 11.75 -10.51
CA PHE A 211 -4.43 11.14 -10.30
C PHE A 211 -3.60 11.22 -11.57
N VAL A 212 -4.20 10.80 -12.68
CA VAL A 212 -3.56 10.82 -14.00
C VAL A 212 -3.16 12.24 -14.40
N ALA A 213 -3.96 13.26 -14.07
CA ALA A 213 -3.59 14.65 -14.27
C ALA A 213 -2.45 15.11 -13.34
N ALA A 214 -2.49 14.77 -12.05
CA ALA A 214 -1.46 15.16 -11.09
C ALA A 214 -0.06 14.71 -11.55
N VAL A 215 0.07 13.46 -11.98
CA VAL A 215 1.36 12.86 -12.36
C VAL A 215 1.84 13.19 -13.78
N THR A 216 0.99 13.80 -14.62
CA THR A 216 1.38 14.27 -15.96
C THR A 216 1.62 15.78 -16.01
N HIS A 217 1.16 16.54 -15.01
CA HIS A 217 1.41 17.97 -14.96
C HIS A 217 2.93 18.27 -14.85
N PRO A 218 3.45 19.35 -15.47
CA PRO A 218 4.86 19.76 -15.31
C PRO A 218 5.29 19.96 -13.87
N ASP A 219 4.44 20.60 -13.06
CA ASP A 219 4.64 20.83 -11.62
C ASP A 219 4.14 19.67 -10.74
N GLY A 220 3.77 18.55 -11.36
CA GLY A 220 3.35 17.34 -10.69
C GLY A 220 4.50 16.58 -10.03
N PRO A 221 4.20 15.63 -9.12
CA PRO A 221 5.21 14.81 -8.49
C PRO A 221 5.91 13.89 -9.48
N ASP A 222 7.12 13.45 -9.14
CA ASP A 222 7.84 12.51 -9.99
C ASP A 222 7.35 11.08 -9.82
N ALA A 223 6.53 10.65 -10.76
CA ALA A 223 5.97 9.31 -10.84
C ALA A 223 6.70 8.41 -11.87
N SER A 224 7.75 8.89 -12.54
CA SER A 224 8.35 8.22 -13.70
C SER A 224 8.85 6.80 -13.37
N GLY A 225 8.42 5.80 -14.15
CA GLY A 225 8.78 4.39 -13.99
C GLY A 225 8.05 3.64 -12.86
N ARG A 226 7.16 4.33 -12.14
CA ARG A 226 6.41 3.79 -10.98
C ARG A 226 5.04 3.26 -11.39
N ILE A 227 4.45 2.47 -10.50
CA ILE A 227 3.20 1.72 -10.72
C ILE A 227 2.22 2.10 -9.62
N PHE A 228 0.98 2.42 -9.99
CA PHE A 228 -0.04 2.82 -9.02
C PHE A 228 -1.33 2.05 -9.22
N GLU A 229 -1.90 1.52 -8.14
CA GLU A 229 -3.29 1.09 -8.10
C GLU A 229 -4.17 2.28 -7.72
N VAL A 230 -5.25 2.49 -8.48
CA VAL A 230 -6.07 3.70 -8.39
C VAL A 230 -7.53 3.33 -8.59
N GLY A 231 -8.41 3.68 -7.66
CA GLY A 231 -9.84 3.43 -7.84
C GLY A 231 -10.62 3.78 -6.58
N ALA A 232 -11.91 4.06 -6.72
CA ALA A 232 -12.82 4.36 -5.60
C ALA A 232 -12.36 5.48 -4.63
N GLY A 233 -11.52 6.40 -5.08
CA GLY A 233 -10.91 7.43 -4.24
C GLY A 233 -9.65 6.95 -3.48
N PHE A 234 -9.18 5.73 -3.67
CA PHE A 234 -7.94 5.22 -3.12
C PHE A 234 -6.79 5.25 -4.13
N VAL A 235 -5.58 5.56 -3.65
CA VAL A 235 -4.34 5.56 -4.44
C VAL A 235 -3.21 4.90 -3.64
N ALA A 236 -2.54 3.90 -4.21
CA ALA A 236 -1.36 3.28 -3.62
C ALA A 236 -0.28 2.99 -4.68
N GLU A 237 0.99 3.06 -4.28
CA GLU A 237 2.11 2.66 -5.12
C GLU A 237 2.40 1.17 -4.97
N VAL A 238 2.81 0.53 -6.07
CA VAL A 238 3.23 -0.87 -6.12
C VAL A 238 4.69 -0.97 -6.57
N ARG A 239 5.49 -1.79 -5.86
CA ARG A 239 6.88 -2.11 -6.20
C ARG A 239 7.18 -3.60 -6.09
N TRP A 240 8.27 -4.03 -6.71
CA TRP A 240 8.81 -5.38 -6.50
C TRP A 240 9.51 -5.47 -5.14
N GLU A 241 9.24 -6.56 -4.44
CA GLU A 241 9.93 -6.98 -3.23
C GLU A 241 10.59 -8.34 -3.50
N ARG A 242 11.82 -8.51 -3.05
CA ARG A 242 12.66 -9.68 -3.30
C ARG A 242 13.08 -10.28 -1.97
N SER A 243 12.88 -11.58 -1.79
CA SER A 243 13.43 -12.28 -0.62
C SER A 243 14.95 -12.11 -0.56
N LYS A 244 15.56 -12.29 0.62
CA LYS A 244 17.03 -12.29 0.71
C LYS A 244 17.66 -13.36 -0.19
N GLY A 245 16.96 -14.49 -0.29
CA GLY A 245 17.37 -15.63 -1.09
C GLY A 245 18.57 -16.36 -0.50
N VAL A 246 18.96 -17.42 -1.19
CA VAL A 246 19.96 -18.38 -0.73
C VAL A 246 21.09 -18.46 -1.73
N VAL A 247 22.34 -18.42 -1.23
CA VAL A 247 23.53 -18.71 -2.01
C VAL A 247 23.88 -20.19 -1.86
N PHE A 248 24.09 -20.86 -2.98
CA PHE A 248 24.50 -22.26 -3.06
C PHE A 248 25.96 -22.39 -3.47
N LYS A 249 26.57 -23.51 -3.09
CA LYS A 249 27.87 -23.90 -3.65
C LYS A 249 27.69 -24.30 -5.11
N THR A 250 28.35 -23.60 -6.02
CA THR A 250 28.24 -23.83 -7.47
C THR A 250 29.15 -24.99 -7.94
N ASP A 251 28.86 -26.20 -7.49
CA ASP A 251 29.52 -27.44 -7.94
C ASP A 251 28.49 -28.53 -8.25
N VAL A 252 28.93 -29.79 -8.40
CA VAL A 252 28.06 -30.93 -8.71
C VAL A 252 27.00 -31.22 -7.65
N SER A 253 27.15 -30.70 -6.43
CA SER A 253 26.15 -30.85 -5.36
C SER A 253 24.96 -29.90 -5.53
N LEU A 254 25.02 -28.89 -6.41
CA LEU A 254 23.87 -28.03 -6.72
C LEU A 254 22.90 -28.77 -7.64
N THR A 255 21.98 -29.51 -7.02
CA THR A 255 20.96 -30.33 -7.68
C THR A 255 19.55 -29.80 -7.36
N PRO A 256 18.50 -30.22 -8.09
CA PRO A 256 17.13 -29.90 -7.72
C PRO A 256 16.77 -30.28 -6.27
N SER A 257 17.33 -31.38 -5.74
CA SER A 257 17.14 -31.77 -4.33
C SER A 257 17.78 -30.78 -3.36
N ALA A 258 18.88 -30.12 -3.75
CA ALA A 258 19.50 -29.07 -2.93
C ALA A 258 18.65 -27.80 -2.91
N ILE A 259 17.99 -27.49 -4.02
CA ILE A 259 17.01 -26.39 -4.07
C ILE A 259 15.84 -26.69 -3.15
N GLY A 260 15.28 -27.90 -3.21
CA GLY A 260 14.18 -28.33 -2.34
C GLY A 260 14.52 -28.31 -0.86
N ASP A 261 15.75 -28.69 -0.49
CA ASP A 261 16.23 -28.68 0.91
C ASP A 261 16.18 -27.29 1.56
N LYS A 262 16.36 -26.25 0.75
CA LYS A 262 16.40 -24.85 1.17
C LYS A 262 15.22 -24.03 0.66
N TRP A 263 14.13 -24.67 0.28
CA TRP A 263 13.01 -23.98 -0.36
C TRP A 263 12.41 -22.91 0.55
N ASP A 264 12.20 -23.22 1.83
CA ASP A 264 11.67 -22.28 2.83
C ASP A 264 12.55 -21.02 2.94
N GLU A 265 13.88 -21.19 2.98
CA GLU A 265 14.85 -20.08 3.00
C GLU A 265 14.81 -19.24 1.70
N ILE A 266 14.59 -19.87 0.54
CA ILE A 266 14.47 -19.17 -0.77
C ILE A 266 13.22 -18.28 -0.79
N THR A 267 12.14 -18.73 -0.17
CA THR A 267 10.83 -18.08 -0.17
C THR A 267 10.58 -17.21 1.06
N ASP A 268 11.58 -17.03 1.93
CA ASP A 268 11.45 -16.23 3.15
C ASP A 268 11.58 -14.72 2.86
N PHE A 269 10.55 -13.96 3.25
CA PHE A 269 10.49 -12.50 3.14
C PHE A 269 10.66 -11.79 4.49
N SER A 270 11.25 -12.43 5.50
CA SER A 270 11.55 -11.82 6.80
C SER A 270 12.63 -10.71 6.73
N ASP A 271 13.56 -10.80 5.77
CA ASP A 271 14.58 -9.77 5.46
C ASP A 271 14.59 -9.44 3.95
N PRO A 272 13.56 -8.75 3.44
CA PRO A 272 13.40 -8.52 2.01
C PRO A 272 14.19 -7.31 1.51
N GLU A 273 14.50 -7.34 0.21
CA GLU A 273 15.15 -6.27 -0.54
C GLU A 273 14.20 -5.66 -1.58
N HIS A 274 14.43 -4.40 -1.95
CA HIS A 274 13.55 -3.65 -2.86
C HIS A 274 14.31 -3.13 -4.09
N PRO A 275 14.90 -4.03 -4.92
CA PRO A 275 15.70 -3.63 -6.08
C PRO A 275 14.87 -2.81 -7.07
N GLN A 276 15.44 -1.72 -7.55
CA GLN A 276 14.82 -0.79 -8.50
C GLN A 276 15.39 -0.97 -9.91
N ASN A 277 16.61 -1.48 -10.02
CA ASN A 277 17.31 -1.62 -11.30
C ASN A 277 18.30 -2.80 -11.30
N LEU A 278 18.87 -3.07 -12.48
CA LEU A 278 19.85 -4.16 -12.68
C LEU A 278 21.12 -4.03 -11.83
N PRO A 279 21.71 -2.83 -11.63
CA PRO A 279 22.85 -2.63 -10.73
C PRO A 279 22.70 -3.12 -9.29
N ASP A 280 21.48 -3.33 -8.80
CA ASP A 280 21.20 -3.83 -7.44
C ASP A 280 21.55 -5.34 -7.25
N PHE A 281 22.46 -5.87 -8.07
CA PHE A 281 22.84 -7.27 -8.12
C PHE A 281 24.35 -7.44 -8.38
N ASN A 282 25.08 -8.12 -7.47
CA ASN A 282 26.52 -8.35 -7.55
C ASN A 282 26.86 -9.85 -7.68
N PRO A 283 27.00 -10.38 -8.92
CA PRO A 283 27.28 -11.80 -9.13
C PRO A 283 28.65 -12.22 -8.59
N GLN A 284 29.65 -11.33 -8.57
CA GLN A 284 30.99 -11.68 -8.08
C GLN A 284 30.99 -11.94 -6.57
N ALA A 285 30.27 -11.10 -5.80
CA ALA A 285 30.13 -11.29 -4.37
C ALA A 285 29.43 -12.62 -4.05
N ILE A 286 28.39 -12.96 -4.82
CA ILE A 286 27.64 -14.22 -4.68
C ILE A 286 28.53 -15.43 -4.97
N LEU A 287 29.29 -15.43 -6.07
CA LEU A 287 30.21 -16.53 -6.39
C LEU A 287 31.29 -16.69 -5.31
N ALA A 288 31.83 -15.59 -4.80
CA ALA A 288 32.83 -15.61 -3.74
C ALA A 288 32.26 -16.13 -2.41
N GLN A 289 30.98 -15.87 -2.13
CA GLN A 289 30.27 -16.45 -0.99
C GLN A 289 30.04 -17.95 -1.20
N GLY A 290 29.50 -18.35 -2.34
CA GLY A 290 29.23 -19.76 -2.67
C GLY A 290 30.48 -20.64 -2.68
N ALA A 291 31.63 -20.10 -3.11
CA ALA A 291 32.90 -20.83 -3.10
C ALA A 291 33.36 -21.22 -1.67
N LYS A 292 32.97 -20.45 -0.66
CA LYS A 292 33.32 -20.69 0.76
C LYS A 292 32.39 -21.70 1.45
N LEU A 293 31.25 -22.03 0.85
CA LEU A 293 30.30 -22.98 1.41
C LEU A 293 30.84 -24.42 1.34
N SER A 294 30.40 -25.25 2.29
CA SER A 294 30.50 -26.72 2.19
C SER A 294 29.60 -27.24 1.07
N GLN A 295 29.71 -28.54 0.75
CA GLN A 295 28.77 -29.17 -0.19
C GLN A 295 27.31 -28.90 0.22
N ASN A 296 26.46 -28.70 -0.79
CA ASN A 296 25.04 -28.46 -0.54
C ASN A 296 24.40 -29.73 0.04
N THR A 297 23.50 -29.54 1.01
CA THR A 297 22.61 -30.57 1.54
C THR A 297 21.49 -30.86 0.53
N HIS A 298 20.80 -31.99 0.70
CA HIS A 298 19.80 -32.48 -0.26
C HIS A 298 18.56 -32.99 0.47
N ALA A 299 17.39 -32.58 -0.02
CA ALA A 299 16.13 -33.17 0.37
C ALA A 299 16.08 -34.65 -0.03
N SER A 300 15.38 -35.46 0.78
CA SER A 300 15.13 -36.88 0.52
C SER A 300 13.64 -37.12 0.33
N PRO A 301 13.22 -37.91 -0.68
CA PRO A 301 14.06 -38.59 -1.68
C PRO A 301 14.70 -37.63 -2.69
N GLU A 302 15.71 -38.09 -3.41
CA GLU A 302 16.33 -37.31 -4.49
C GLU A 302 15.31 -37.01 -5.60
N VAL A 303 15.31 -35.78 -6.10
CA VAL A 303 14.50 -35.37 -7.24
C VAL A 303 14.95 -36.09 -8.51
N ARG A 304 14.03 -36.87 -9.10
CA ARG A 304 14.22 -37.65 -10.32
C ARG A 304 13.06 -37.41 -11.29
N PHE A 305 13.27 -37.75 -12.56
CA PHE A 305 12.30 -37.63 -13.66
C PHE A 305 12.15 -38.96 -14.41
N ASP A 306 12.43 -40.08 -13.74
CA ASP A 306 12.43 -41.40 -14.36
C ASP A 306 11.03 -41.72 -14.94
N GLY A 307 10.99 -42.04 -16.24
CA GLY A 307 9.73 -42.31 -16.96
C GLY A 307 8.93 -41.06 -17.36
N GLN A 308 9.34 -39.87 -16.94
CA GLN A 308 8.70 -38.62 -17.33
C GLN A 308 9.29 -38.09 -18.64
N THR A 309 8.54 -37.23 -19.32
CA THR A 309 8.93 -36.59 -20.59
C THR A 309 8.86 -35.09 -20.44
N VAL A 310 9.94 -34.40 -20.82
CA VAL A 310 10.09 -32.95 -20.68
C VAL A 310 10.35 -32.31 -22.03
N ILE A 311 9.58 -31.27 -22.36
CA ILE A 311 9.81 -30.42 -23.53
C ILE A 311 10.62 -29.20 -23.09
N VAL A 312 11.75 -28.94 -23.75
CA VAL A 312 12.54 -27.72 -23.54
C VAL A 312 12.65 -26.95 -24.85
N THR A 313 12.07 -25.75 -24.91
CA THR A 313 12.12 -24.90 -26.12
C THR A 313 13.35 -24.02 -26.17
N GLY A 314 13.89 -23.78 -27.38
CA GLY A 314 15.17 -23.09 -27.56
C GLY A 314 16.33 -23.79 -26.85
N SER A 315 16.41 -25.12 -27.00
CA SER A 315 17.36 -25.97 -26.28
C SER A 315 18.54 -26.45 -27.11
N GLY A 316 18.75 -25.90 -28.30
CA GLY A 316 19.94 -26.20 -29.10
C GLY A 316 21.24 -25.60 -28.55
N ALA A 317 21.16 -24.60 -27.65
CA ALA A 317 22.32 -23.94 -27.03
C ALA A 317 21.98 -23.30 -25.67
N GLY A 318 22.99 -22.76 -24.99
CA GLY A 318 22.85 -21.93 -23.78
C GLY A 318 22.01 -22.57 -22.67
N LEU A 319 21.13 -21.77 -22.06
CA LEU A 319 20.28 -22.20 -20.95
C LEU A 319 19.42 -23.41 -21.30
N GLY A 320 18.78 -23.41 -22.47
CA GLY A 320 17.91 -24.51 -22.88
C GLY A 320 18.68 -25.82 -23.04
N ARG A 321 19.91 -25.77 -23.57
CA ARG A 321 20.79 -26.95 -23.61
C ARG A 321 21.16 -27.43 -22.20
N ALA A 322 21.52 -26.51 -21.29
CA ALA A 322 21.85 -26.87 -19.91
C ALA A 322 20.66 -27.54 -19.19
N TYR A 323 19.44 -27.04 -19.40
CA TYR A 323 18.21 -27.66 -18.88
C TYR A 323 18.01 -29.06 -19.47
N ALA A 324 18.11 -29.21 -20.80
CA ALA A 324 17.94 -30.50 -21.48
C ALA A 324 18.93 -31.56 -20.95
N LEU A 325 20.21 -31.21 -20.77
CA LEU A 325 21.22 -32.12 -20.24
C LEU A 325 20.98 -32.48 -18.77
N MET A 326 20.48 -31.54 -17.95
CA MET A 326 20.10 -31.83 -16.57
C MET A 326 18.95 -32.86 -16.53
N TYR A 327 17.85 -32.63 -17.27
CA TYR A 327 16.72 -33.56 -17.29
C TYR A 327 17.13 -34.96 -17.75
N ALA A 328 17.98 -35.07 -18.76
CA ALA A 328 18.51 -36.34 -19.21
C ALA A 328 19.28 -37.09 -18.11
N ARG A 329 20.15 -36.39 -17.36
CA ARG A 329 20.88 -36.98 -16.22
C ARG A 329 19.95 -37.43 -15.09
N LEU A 330 18.81 -36.74 -14.93
CA LEU A 330 17.80 -37.06 -13.92
C LEU A 330 16.77 -38.12 -14.39
N GLY A 331 16.97 -38.72 -15.56
CA GLY A 331 16.19 -39.87 -16.03
C GLY A 331 15.02 -39.55 -16.97
N ALA A 332 14.81 -38.28 -17.33
CA ALA A 332 13.73 -37.87 -18.22
C ALA A 332 13.97 -38.30 -19.68
N ASN A 333 12.89 -38.51 -20.42
CA ASN A 333 12.90 -38.37 -21.87
C ASN A 333 12.86 -36.87 -22.23
N VAL A 334 13.74 -36.40 -23.10
CA VAL A 334 13.86 -34.97 -23.40
C VAL A 334 13.49 -34.67 -24.85
N VAL A 335 12.55 -33.75 -25.06
CA VAL A 335 12.29 -33.18 -26.39
C VAL A 335 13.06 -31.88 -26.50
N VAL A 336 14.06 -31.90 -27.39
CA VAL A 336 14.92 -30.76 -27.70
C VAL A 336 14.29 -29.99 -28.86
N ASN A 337 13.64 -28.87 -28.55
CA ASN A 337 13.12 -27.97 -29.57
C ASN A 337 14.10 -26.83 -29.88
N ASP A 338 14.42 -26.65 -31.16
CA ASP A 338 15.15 -25.50 -31.68
C ASP A 338 14.81 -25.30 -33.17
N VAL A 339 14.85 -24.06 -33.66
CA VAL A 339 14.68 -23.78 -35.09
C VAL A 339 15.88 -24.25 -35.93
N SER A 340 17.05 -24.38 -35.31
CA SER A 340 18.25 -24.91 -35.93
C SER A 340 18.30 -26.44 -35.84
N ALA A 341 18.08 -27.10 -36.96
CA ALA A 341 18.21 -28.57 -37.08
C ALA A 341 19.54 -29.08 -36.56
N LYS A 342 20.62 -28.37 -36.90
CA LYS A 342 21.98 -28.72 -36.49
C LYS A 342 22.14 -28.63 -34.97
N ALA A 343 21.63 -27.57 -34.35
CA ALA A 343 21.77 -27.35 -32.91
C ALA A 343 20.92 -28.36 -32.11
N ALA A 344 19.67 -28.58 -32.51
CA ALA A 344 18.80 -29.56 -31.86
C ALA A 344 19.40 -30.98 -31.93
N SER A 345 19.85 -31.41 -33.12
CA SER A 345 20.45 -32.74 -33.29
C SER A 345 21.72 -32.91 -32.47
N ALA A 346 22.58 -31.90 -32.39
CA ALA A 346 23.80 -31.96 -31.58
C ALA A 346 23.51 -32.21 -30.09
N VAL A 347 22.49 -31.56 -29.53
CA VAL A 347 22.10 -31.77 -28.13
C VAL A 347 21.44 -33.13 -27.94
N VAL A 348 20.64 -33.60 -28.89
CA VAL A 348 20.07 -34.96 -28.86
C VAL A 348 21.18 -36.02 -28.86
N ASP A 349 22.19 -35.87 -29.72
CA ASP A 349 23.31 -36.80 -29.81
C ASP A 349 24.14 -36.80 -28.52
N GLU A 350 24.36 -35.62 -27.93
CA GLU A 350 25.02 -35.48 -26.64
C GLU A 350 24.24 -36.21 -25.53
N ILE A 351 22.92 -36.01 -25.45
CA ILE A 351 22.07 -36.72 -24.48
C ILE A 351 22.17 -38.23 -24.65
N LYS A 352 22.14 -38.73 -25.89
CA LYS A 352 22.25 -40.17 -26.20
C LYS A 352 23.63 -40.73 -25.83
N GLN A 353 24.70 -39.98 -26.06
CA GLN A 353 26.06 -40.38 -25.66
C GLN A 353 26.20 -40.50 -24.14
N LEU A 354 25.46 -39.69 -23.38
CA LEU A 354 25.36 -39.77 -21.92
C LEU A 354 24.38 -40.86 -21.44
N GLY A 355 23.80 -41.66 -22.33
CA GLY A 355 22.87 -42.75 -22.01
C GLY A 355 21.42 -42.30 -21.80
N GLY A 356 21.09 -41.02 -22.03
CA GLY A 356 19.74 -40.49 -21.93
C GLY A 356 18.90 -40.71 -23.21
N LYS A 357 17.61 -40.39 -23.11
CA LYS A 357 16.65 -40.48 -24.23
C LYS A 357 16.25 -39.09 -24.69
N ALA A 358 16.40 -38.81 -25.98
CA ALA A 358 15.98 -37.52 -26.54
C ALA A 358 15.50 -37.60 -27.99
N ALA A 359 14.60 -36.68 -28.34
CA ALA A 359 14.07 -36.46 -29.68
C ALA A 359 14.15 -34.98 -30.06
N ALA A 360 14.44 -34.68 -31.33
CA ALA A 360 14.52 -33.32 -31.83
C ALA A 360 13.17 -32.86 -32.41
N ALA A 361 12.69 -31.69 -31.98
CA ALA A 361 11.54 -31.01 -32.57
C ALA A 361 12.02 -29.75 -33.31
N VAL A 362 12.35 -29.89 -34.59
CA VAL A 362 12.98 -28.83 -35.40
C VAL A 362 11.93 -27.93 -36.04
N VAL A 363 11.29 -27.10 -35.22
CA VAL A 363 10.21 -26.18 -35.61
C VAL A 363 10.27 -24.91 -34.77
N SER A 364 9.59 -23.84 -35.20
CA SER A 364 9.36 -22.68 -34.34
C SER A 364 8.62 -23.10 -33.07
N ALA A 365 8.95 -22.49 -31.94
CA ALA A 365 8.21 -22.68 -30.69
C ALA A 365 6.76 -22.17 -30.76
N GLU A 366 6.42 -21.40 -31.80
CA GLU A 366 5.03 -21.04 -32.11
C GLU A 366 4.20 -22.24 -32.60
N ASP A 367 4.85 -23.27 -33.15
CA ASP A 367 4.21 -24.53 -33.54
C ASP A 367 4.23 -25.53 -32.38
N GLY A 368 3.54 -25.15 -31.30
CA GLY A 368 3.43 -25.97 -30.08
C GLY A 368 2.85 -27.36 -30.37
N GLU A 369 1.92 -27.47 -31.34
CA GLU A 369 1.29 -28.75 -31.71
C GLU A 369 2.31 -29.74 -32.28
N SER A 370 3.17 -29.32 -33.21
CA SER A 370 4.22 -30.18 -33.77
C SER A 370 5.26 -30.59 -32.71
N ILE A 371 5.57 -29.72 -31.76
CA ILE A 371 6.50 -30.03 -30.65
C ILE A 371 5.87 -31.10 -29.74
N VAL A 372 4.61 -30.93 -29.36
CA VAL A 372 3.87 -31.92 -28.55
C VAL A 372 3.72 -33.23 -29.30
N LYS A 373 3.38 -33.19 -30.59
CA LYS A 373 3.32 -34.39 -31.44
C LYS A 373 4.64 -35.15 -31.43
N THR A 374 5.77 -34.45 -31.57
CA THR A 374 7.11 -35.06 -31.47
C THR A 374 7.28 -35.82 -30.14
N ALA A 375 6.85 -35.22 -29.03
CA ALA A 375 6.94 -35.85 -27.71
C ALA A 375 6.07 -37.10 -27.59
N LEU A 376 4.83 -37.04 -28.09
CA LEU A 376 3.89 -38.16 -28.07
C LEU A 376 4.36 -39.31 -28.96
N ASP A 377 4.83 -39.01 -30.17
CA ASP A 377 5.32 -40.03 -31.11
C ASP A 377 6.58 -40.73 -30.59
N ALA A 378 7.48 -39.99 -29.95
CA ALA A 378 8.74 -40.54 -29.45
C ALA A 378 8.61 -41.25 -28.09
N PHE A 379 7.79 -40.72 -27.18
CA PHE A 379 7.79 -41.11 -25.77
C PHE A 379 6.41 -41.35 -25.16
N GLY A 380 5.32 -41.14 -25.89
CA GLY A 380 3.96 -41.49 -25.48
C GLY A 380 3.28 -40.54 -24.48
N GLY A 381 3.95 -39.49 -24.00
CA GLY A 381 3.40 -38.55 -23.03
C GLY A 381 4.28 -37.33 -22.78
N VAL A 382 3.76 -36.35 -22.03
CA VAL A 382 4.48 -35.13 -21.61
C VAL A 382 4.10 -34.79 -20.17
N HIS A 383 5.08 -34.43 -19.35
CA HIS A 383 4.91 -34.17 -17.93
C HIS A 383 5.33 -32.75 -17.54
N ALA A 384 6.34 -32.20 -18.23
CA ALA A 384 6.78 -30.83 -18.00
C ALA A 384 7.09 -30.05 -19.30
N LEU A 385 6.85 -28.74 -19.25
CA LEU A 385 7.24 -27.76 -20.25
C LEU A 385 8.22 -26.75 -19.65
N VAL A 386 9.36 -26.58 -20.28
CA VAL A 386 10.27 -25.45 -20.05
C VAL A 386 10.23 -24.53 -21.27
N ALA A 387 9.43 -23.47 -21.16
CA ALA A 387 9.24 -22.47 -22.22
C ALA A 387 10.37 -21.43 -22.18
N ASN A 388 11.46 -21.74 -22.88
CA ASN A 388 12.71 -20.99 -22.84
C ASN A 388 13.12 -20.34 -24.18
N ALA A 389 12.48 -20.69 -25.31
CA ALA A 389 12.79 -20.11 -26.62
C ALA A 389 12.85 -18.57 -26.58
N GLY A 390 13.80 -18.00 -27.33
CA GLY A 390 14.06 -16.59 -27.26
C GLY A 390 14.95 -16.02 -28.37
N VAL A 391 14.76 -14.74 -28.64
CA VAL A 391 15.57 -13.92 -29.54
C VAL A 391 15.76 -12.53 -28.94
N VAL A 392 16.89 -11.89 -29.24
CA VAL A 392 17.13 -10.50 -28.85
C VAL A 392 17.18 -9.63 -30.10
N ARG A 393 16.47 -8.51 -30.07
CA ARG A 393 16.48 -7.44 -31.08
C ARG A 393 16.68 -6.11 -30.36
N GLN A 394 17.94 -5.81 -30.07
CA GLN A 394 18.30 -4.63 -29.30
C GLN A 394 18.30 -3.38 -30.20
N ASN A 395 17.52 -2.38 -29.81
CA ASN A 395 17.50 -1.09 -30.46
C ASN A 395 16.90 -0.05 -29.52
N GLY A 396 17.43 1.18 -29.52
CA GLY A 396 16.80 2.28 -28.78
C GLY A 396 15.37 2.48 -29.25
N PHE A 397 14.45 2.86 -28.36
CA PHE A 397 13.02 2.89 -28.66
C PHE A 397 12.70 3.78 -29.88
N ALA A 398 13.43 4.88 -30.05
CA ALA A 398 13.32 5.77 -31.22
C ALA A 398 13.66 5.07 -32.56
N ALA A 399 14.58 4.10 -32.56
CA ALA A 399 15.05 3.41 -33.77
C ALA A 399 14.44 2.00 -33.95
N MET A 400 13.82 1.44 -32.91
CA MET A 400 13.16 0.12 -32.95
C MET A 400 12.06 0.06 -34.03
N SER A 401 12.17 -0.89 -34.95
CA SER A 401 11.17 -1.12 -35.99
C SER A 401 10.00 -1.96 -35.47
N GLU A 402 8.86 -1.87 -36.16
CA GLU A 402 7.71 -2.74 -35.87
C GLU A 402 8.04 -4.23 -36.04
N LYS A 403 8.83 -4.56 -37.07
CA LYS A 403 9.29 -5.94 -37.31
C LYS A 403 10.09 -6.48 -36.12
N GLU A 404 11.00 -5.70 -35.56
CA GLU A 404 11.78 -6.10 -34.37
C GLU A 404 10.90 -6.26 -33.13
N TRP A 405 9.83 -5.48 -33.01
CA TRP A 405 8.82 -5.67 -31.96
C TRP A 405 8.05 -6.98 -32.15
N ASP A 406 7.52 -7.20 -33.35
CA ASP A 406 6.67 -8.34 -33.67
C ASP A 406 7.44 -9.67 -33.58
N GLU A 407 8.70 -9.73 -34.06
CA GLU A 407 9.56 -10.92 -33.93
C GLU A 407 9.79 -11.33 -32.47
N VAL A 408 10.04 -10.35 -31.59
CA VAL A 408 10.29 -10.60 -30.17
C VAL A 408 9.02 -11.05 -29.46
N MET A 409 7.87 -10.42 -29.75
CA MET A 409 6.57 -10.83 -29.20
C MET A 409 6.18 -12.24 -29.64
N ALA A 410 6.39 -12.57 -30.91
CA ALA A 410 6.11 -13.89 -31.47
C ALA A 410 6.89 -15.00 -30.73
N VAL A 411 8.21 -14.85 -30.63
CA VAL A 411 9.08 -15.89 -30.07
C VAL A 411 8.95 -16.01 -28.54
N HIS A 412 8.76 -14.91 -27.81
CA HIS A 412 8.74 -14.98 -26.35
C HIS A 412 7.35 -15.18 -25.78
N LEU A 413 6.38 -14.41 -26.26
CA LEU A 413 5.05 -14.38 -25.66
C LEU A 413 4.10 -15.35 -26.37
N ARG A 414 3.98 -15.23 -27.71
CA ARG A 414 3.07 -16.10 -28.48
C ARG A 414 3.51 -17.56 -28.45
N ALA A 415 4.80 -17.85 -28.59
CA ALA A 415 5.31 -19.22 -28.51
C ALA A 415 5.05 -19.88 -27.14
N THR A 416 5.24 -19.13 -26.03
CA THR A 416 4.94 -19.62 -24.68
C THR A 416 3.45 -19.98 -24.55
N PHE A 417 2.56 -19.09 -25.03
CA PHE A 417 1.13 -19.37 -25.11
C PHE A 417 0.83 -20.64 -25.92
N LYS A 418 1.38 -20.75 -27.13
CA LYS A 418 1.14 -21.88 -28.04
C LYS A 418 1.61 -23.23 -27.48
N CYS A 419 2.81 -23.27 -26.90
CA CYS A 419 3.33 -24.48 -26.27
C CYS A 419 2.47 -24.91 -25.07
N ALA A 420 2.10 -23.96 -24.19
CA ALA A 420 1.25 -24.26 -23.04
C ALA A 420 -0.16 -24.71 -23.47
N GLN A 421 -0.74 -24.04 -24.47
CA GLN A 421 -2.06 -24.36 -25.01
C GLN A 421 -2.12 -25.77 -25.60
N ALA A 422 -1.10 -26.18 -26.36
CA ALA A 422 -1.01 -27.52 -26.95
C ALA A 422 -0.91 -28.64 -25.89
N LEU A 423 -0.26 -28.35 -24.76
CA LEU A 423 -0.10 -29.32 -23.65
C LEU A 423 -1.29 -29.35 -22.68
N TRP A 424 -2.05 -28.28 -22.61
CA TRP A 424 -3.10 -28.11 -21.61
C TRP A 424 -4.10 -29.29 -21.54
N PRO A 425 -4.62 -29.82 -22.66
CA PRO A 425 -5.55 -30.95 -22.62
C PRO A 425 -4.90 -32.23 -22.06
N ILE A 426 -3.61 -32.45 -22.32
CA ILE A 426 -2.85 -33.61 -21.83
C ILE A 426 -2.70 -33.50 -20.31
N PHE A 427 -2.21 -32.36 -19.83
CA PHE A 427 -2.01 -32.11 -18.40
C PHE A 427 -3.32 -32.20 -17.62
N GLN A 428 -4.41 -31.65 -18.14
CA GLN A 428 -5.73 -31.74 -17.51
C GLN A 428 -6.25 -33.18 -17.41
N LYS A 429 -6.01 -34.00 -18.44
CA LYS A 429 -6.46 -35.39 -18.47
C LYS A 429 -5.68 -36.24 -17.47
N GLN A 430 -4.36 -36.05 -17.38
CA GLN A 430 -3.49 -36.84 -16.51
C GLN A 430 -3.45 -36.34 -15.05
N LYS A 431 -4.02 -35.16 -14.77
CA LYS A 431 -4.00 -34.52 -13.44
C LYS A 431 -2.58 -34.30 -12.90
N PHE A 432 -1.69 -33.97 -13.82
CA PHE A 432 -0.31 -33.62 -13.54
C PHE A 432 0.21 -32.75 -14.68
N GLY A 433 0.90 -31.68 -14.34
CA GLY A 433 1.61 -30.86 -15.30
C GLY A 433 2.52 -29.89 -14.58
N ARG A 434 3.69 -29.64 -15.17
CA ARG A 434 4.63 -28.65 -14.64
C ARG A 434 5.08 -27.72 -15.76
N ILE A 435 4.94 -26.43 -15.55
CA ILE A 435 5.32 -25.41 -16.52
C ILE A 435 6.33 -24.49 -15.85
N VAL A 436 7.50 -24.32 -16.46
CA VAL A 436 8.41 -23.23 -16.13
C VAL A 436 8.57 -22.34 -17.34
N THR A 437 8.32 -21.06 -17.16
CA THR A 437 8.53 -20.04 -18.19
C THR A 437 9.73 -19.17 -17.85
N THR A 438 10.43 -18.71 -18.88
CA THR A 438 11.62 -17.87 -18.70
C THR A 438 11.25 -16.39 -18.78
N GLY A 439 11.24 -15.70 -17.64
CA GLY A 439 11.20 -14.24 -17.51
C GLY A 439 12.56 -13.57 -17.82
N SER A 440 12.76 -12.36 -17.31
CA SER A 440 14.05 -11.64 -17.37
C SER A 440 14.04 -10.45 -16.43
N GLN A 441 15.21 -10.07 -15.89
CA GLN A 441 15.35 -8.84 -15.12
C GLN A 441 14.93 -7.61 -15.94
N ALA A 442 15.13 -7.61 -17.28
CA ALA A 442 14.62 -6.56 -18.16
C ALA A 442 13.08 -6.47 -18.13
N GLY A 443 12.39 -7.61 -17.97
CA GLY A 443 10.93 -7.64 -17.79
C GLY A 443 10.45 -7.29 -16.37
N ILE A 444 11.32 -7.33 -15.38
CA ILE A 444 10.99 -6.93 -13.99
C ILE A 444 11.24 -5.43 -13.79
N TYR A 445 12.41 -4.94 -14.20
CA TYR A 445 12.90 -3.59 -13.90
C TYR A 445 12.94 -2.63 -15.10
N GLY A 446 12.73 -3.13 -16.32
CA GLY A 446 12.97 -2.37 -17.56
C GLY A 446 14.46 -2.32 -17.94
N MET A 447 14.76 -2.15 -19.23
CA MET A 447 16.15 -1.99 -19.70
C MET A 447 16.22 -1.16 -21.00
N PRO A 448 17.00 -0.07 -21.04
CA PRO A 448 17.21 0.72 -22.26
C PRO A 448 17.66 -0.13 -23.46
N GLY A 449 17.07 0.13 -24.62
CA GLY A 449 17.36 -0.57 -25.86
C GLY A 449 16.67 -1.93 -26.01
N LEU A 450 15.85 -2.34 -25.04
CA LEU A 450 15.17 -3.63 -25.01
C LEU A 450 13.65 -3.50 -24.76
N ALA A 451 13.02 -2.42 -25.18
CA ALA A 451 11.59 -2.19 -24.93
C ALA A 451 10.69 -3.37 -25.38
N ASN A 452 10.95 -3.95 -26.56
CA ASN A 452 10.29 -5.16 -27.05
C ASN A 452 10.52 -6.38 -26.13
N TYR A 453 11.77 -6.67 -25.79
CA TYR A 453 12.15 -7.85 -25.00
C TYR A 453 11.67 -7.74 -23.55
N ALA A 454 11.85 -6.59 -22.92
CA ALA A 454 11.34 -6.28 -21.58
C ALA A 454 9.83 -6.49 -21.51
N THR A 455 9.09 -5.93 -22.49
CA THR A 455 7.63 -6.09 -22.59
C THR A 455 7.23 -7.56 -22.72
N ALA A 456 7.86 -8.31 -23.64
CA ALA A 456 7.49 -9.71 -23.88
C ALA A 456 7.79 -10.59 -22.66
N LYS A 457 8.91 -10.36 -21.98
CA LYS A 457 9.30 -11.09 -20.76
C LYS A 457 8.40 -10.79 -19.58
N ALA A 458 7.95 -9.54 -19.43
CA ALA A 458 6.95 -9.19 -18.44
C ALA A 458 5.59 -9.84 -18.75
N ALA A 459 5.16 -9.82 -20.01
CA ALA A 459 3.90 -10.44 -20.41
C ALA A 459 3.86 -11.95 -20.09
N VAL A 460 4.98 -12.65 -20.26
CA VAL A 460 5.12 -14.06 -19.85
C VAL A 460 4.89 -14.28 -18.35
N VAL A 461 5.27 -13.32 -17.49
CA VAL A 461 5.06 -13.44 -16.03
C VAL A 461 3.57 -13.63 -15.71
N SER A 462 2.72 -12.75 -16.23
CA SER A 462 1.30 -12.77 -15.88
C SER A 462 0.48 -13.77 -16.71
N LEU A 463 0.95 -14.12 -17.91
CA LEU A 463 0.49 -15.34 -18.58
C LEU A 463 0.66 -16.54 -17.65
N THR A 464 1.87 -16.71 -17.09
CA THR A 464 2.20 -17.86 -16.24
C THR A 464 1.42 -17.85 -14.93
N ARG A 465 1.21 -16.69 -14.30
CA ARG A 465 0.33 -16.56 -13.12
C ARG A 465 -1.10 -16.96 -13.44
N THR A 466 -1.62 -16.59 -14.61
CA THR A 466 -2.95 -17.05 -15.03
C THR A 466 -3.00 -18.56 -15.22
N LEU A 467 -1.97 -19.16 -15.83
CA LEU A 467 -1.86 -20.63 -15.94
C LEU A 467 -1.81 -21.29 -14.55
N ALA A 468 -1.09 -20.69 -13.59
CA ALA A 468 -1.03 -21.19 -12.23
C ALA A 468 -2.42 -21.24 -11.58
N ILE A 469 -3.18 -20.15 -11.68
CA ILE A 469 -4.55 -20.04 -11.16
C ILE A 469 -5.49 -21.07 -11.81
N GLU A 470 -5.50 -21.15 -13.15
CA GLU A 470 -6.40 -22.06 -13.86
C GLU A 470 -6.02 -23.54 -13.72
N GLY A 471 -4.72 -23.80 -13.55
CA GLY A 471 -4.11 -25.11 -13.54
C GLY A 471 -4.12 -25.81 -12.19
N GLN A 472 -4.11 -25.06 -11.09
CA GLN A 472 -3.92 -25.60 -9.73
C GLN A 472 -4.91 -26.73 -9.39
N LYS A 473 -6.20 -26.57 -9.71
CA LYS A 473 -7.24 -27.59 -9.49
C LYS A 473 -7.05 -28.89 -10.28
N TYR A 474 -6.13 -28.90 -11.24
CA TYR A 474 -5.74 -30.04 -12.06
C TYR A 474 -4.35 -30.57 -11.71
N ASN A 475 -3.70 -30.06 -10.65
CA ASN A 475 -2.29 -30.30 -10.34
C ASN A 475 -1.38 -29.94 -11.53
N ILE A 476 -1.71 -28.81 -12.18
CA ILE A 476 -0.86 -28.15 -13.16
C ILE A 476 -0.25 -26.94 -12.47
N LEU A 477 1.04 -27.01 -12.16
CA LEU A 477 1.76 -25.93 -11.50
C LEU A 477 2.60 -25.17 -12.53
N ALA A 478 2.56 -23.84 -12.48
CA ALA A 478 3.24 -22.99 -13.45
C ALA A 478 4.04 -21.91 -12.72
N ASN A 479 5.36 -21.86 -12.93
CA ASN A 479 6.26 -20.92 -12.26
C ASN A 479 7.17 -20.20 -13.25
N ILE A 480 7.73 -19.08 -12.81
CA ILE A 480 8.59 -18.22 -13.62
C ILE A 480 10.01 -18.26 -13.06
N VAL A 481 10.99 -18.48 -13.93
CA VAL A 481 12.40 -18.22 -13.61
C VAL A 481 12.88 -16.95 -14.29
N VAL A 482 13.65 -16.14 -13.57
CA VAL A 482 14.23 -14.87 -14.01
C VAL A 482 15.75 -15.03 -13.99
N PRO A 483 16.33 -15.67 -15.02
CA PRO A 483 17.76 -15.98 -15.03
C PRO A 483 18.60 -14.76 -15.39
N SER A 484 19.73 -14.60 -14.69
CA SER A 484 20.81 -13.69 -15.09
C SER A 484 21.94 -14.52 -15.71
N ALA A 485 21.86 -14.77 -17.01
CA ALA A 485 22.83 -15.57 -17.76
C ALA A 485 23.79 -14.69 -18.58
N GLY A 486 25.01 -15.19 -18.83
CA GLY A 486 26.15 -14.42 -19.36
C GLY A 486 25.89 -13.63 -20.64
N ALA A 487 25.04 -14.12 -21.55
CA ALA A 487 24.74 -13.45 -22.82
C ALA A 487 24.02 -12.09 -22.69
N LEU A 488 23.17 -11.90 -21.67
CA LEU A 488 22.50 -10.63 -21.39
C LEU A 488 23.32 -9.73 -20.46
N VAL A 489 24.11 -10.32 -19.55
CA VAL A 489 25.10 -9.60 -18.73
C VAL A 489 26.14 -8.90 -19.64
N GLY A 490 26.51 -9.52 -20.76
CA GLY A 490 27.41 -8.93 -21.75
C GLY A 490 26.86 -7.68 -22.47
N LEU A 491 25.53 -7.50 -22.55
CA LEU A 491 24.90 -6.36 -23.24
C LEU A 491 24.82 -5.08 -22.37
N GLY A 492 25.07 -5.17 -21.05
CA GLY A 492 25.01 -4.07 -20.08
C GLY A 492 26.29 -3.24 -19.89
N ARG A 493 27.38 -3.56 -20.60
CA ARG A 493 28.78 -3.02 -20.56
C ARG A 493 29.75 -3.62 -19.52
N ALA A 494 30.90 -4.03 -20.06
CA ALA A 494 32.29 -4.00 -19.57
C ALA A 494 32.65 -4.53 -18.17
N HIS A 495 32.63 -5.84 -17.93
CA HIS A 495 33.50 -6.47 -16.91
C HIS A 495 33.96 -7.88 -17.30
N HIS A 496 35.17 -8.24 -16.84
CA HIS A 496 35.83 -9.53 -17.00
C HIS A 496 35.06 -10.68 -16.29
N ASN A 497 35.20 -11.92 -16.78
CA ASN A 497 34.63 -13.18 -16.24
C ASN A 497 33.12 -13.45 -16.43
N VAL A 498 32.56 -13.16 -17.62
CA VAL A 498 31.27 -13.73 -18.05
C VAL A 498 31.28 -15.27 -17.96
N ASP A 499 32.46 -15.90 -18.10
CA ASP A 499 32.70 -17.34 -18.00
C ASP A 499 32.38 -17.98 -16.64
N ALA A 500 32.23 -17.16 -15.58
CA ALA A 500 31.93 -17.66 -14.23
C ALA A 500 30.43 -17.87 -13.95
N ILE A 501 29.55 -17.26 -14.75
CA ILE A 501 28.09 -17.43 -14.64
C ILE A 501 27.66 -18.52 -15.61
N LYS A 502 27.79 -19.77 -15.16
CA LYS A 502 27.44 -20.95 -15.94
C LYS A 502 25.93 -21.18 -15.95
N GLU A 503 25.39 -21.50 -17.12
CA GLU A 503 23.97 -21.85 -17.28
C GLU A 503 23.55 -23.06 -16.43
N GLU A 504 24.49 -23.97 -16.17
CA GLU A 504 24.28 -25.13 -15.30
C GLU A 504 23.91 -24.76 -13.86
N TYR A 505 24.25 -23.56 -13.38
CA TYR A 505 23.89 -23.12 -12.03
C TYR A 505 22.45 -22.62 -11.93
N ILE A 506 21.74 -22.49 -13.05
CA ILE A 506 20.33 -22.08 -13.11
C ILE A 506 19.41 -23.29 -13.24
N ALA A 507 19.87 -24.32 -13.96
CA ALA A 507 19.08 -25.51 -14.26
C ALA A 507 18.43 -26.18 -13.01
N PRO A 508 19.10 -26.29 -11.84
CA PRO A 508 18.55 -26.98 -10.68
C PRO A 508 17.23 -26.42 -10.16
N VAL A 509 17.02 -25.10 -10.22
CA VAL A 509 15.76 -24.46 -9.81
C VAL A 509 14.63 -24.83 -10.76
N VAL A 510 14.92 -24.84 -12.08
CA VAL A 510 13.97 -25.30 -13.12
C VAL A 510 13.61 -26.77 -12.88
N GLY A 511 14.61 -27.59 -12.54
CA GLY A 511 14.41 -28.99 -12.17
C GLY A 511 13.49 -29.13 -10.96
N PHE A 512 13.75 -28.42 -9.87
CA PHE A 512 12.91 -28.50 -8.67
C PHE A 512 11.46 -28.08 -8.96
N LEU A 513 11.27 -26.91 -9.59
CA LEU A 513 9.95 -26.36 -9.91
C LEU A 513 9.12 -27.26 -10.84
N THR A 514 9.79 -28.10 -11.64
CA THR A 514 9.14 -29.06 -12.55
C THR A 514 9.04 -30.48 -12.04
N SER A 515 9.53 -30.74 -10.82
CA SER A 515 9.50 -32.08 -10.23
C SER A 515 8.19 -32.37 -9.50
N GLU A 516 7.99 -33.64 -9.14
CA GLU A 516 6.91 -34.06 -8.23
C GLU A 516 7.12 -33.54 -6.81
N ALA A 517 8.37 -33.23 -6.41
CA ALA A 517 8.67 -32.66 -5.10
C ALA A 517 8.17 -31.21 -4.94
N ASN A 518 7.88 -30.52 -6.05
CA ASN A 518 7.09 -29.30 -6.00
C ASN A 518 5.60 -29.68 -5.89
N GLU A 519 5.09 -29.70 -4.67
CA GLU A 519 3.70 -30.09 -4.37
C GLU A 519 2.72 -28.92 -4.51
N GLU A 520 3.14 -27.69 -4.18
CA GLU A 520 2.23 -26.55 -4.02
C GLU A 520 2.68 -25.26 -4.71
N THR A 521 3.98 -25.08 -4.96
CA THR A 521 4.49 -23.80 -5.46
C THR A 521 4.04 -23.59 -6.91
N THR A 522 3.25 -22.55 -7.12
CA THR A 522 2.70 -22.15 -8.42
C THR A 522 2.52 -20.63 -8.44
N GLY A 523 2.66 -20.01 -9.61
CA GLY A 523 2.62 -18.55 -9.79
C GLY A 523 3.85 -17.80 -9.25
N GLY A 524 4.83 -18.52 -8.69
CA GLY A 524 6.04 -17.94 -8.11
C GLY A 524 7.01 -17.41 -9.17
N VAL A 525 7.71 -16.32 -8.84
CA VAL A 525 8.70 -15.68 -9.70
C VAL A 525 10.06 -15.76 -9.01
N PHE A 526 11.02 -16.45 -9.61
CA PHE A 526 12.31 -16.76 -8.98
C PHE A 526 13.46 -16.11 -9.73
N GLN A 527 14.12 -15.13 -9.12
CA GLN A 527 15.35 -14.54 -9.65
C GLN A 527 16.53 -15.46 -9.34
N ILE A 528 17.29 -15.80 -10.39
CA ILE A 528 18.38 -16.76 -10.28
C ILE A 528 19.62 -16.18 -10.94
N ALA A 529 20.74 -16.23 -10.23
CA ALA A 529 21.98 -15.73 -10.76
C ALA A 529 23.19 -16.27 -9.97
N ALA A 530 24.19 -16.77 -10.69
CA ALA A 530 25.49 -17.12 -10.11
C ALA A 530 25.44 -18.08 -8.89
N GLY A 531 24.48 -19.01 -8.86
CA GLY A 531 24.27 -19.93 -7.74
C GLY A 531 23.45 -19.35 -6.59
N TRP A 532 22.84 -18.18 -6.74
CA TRP A 532 21.89 -17.61 -5.81
C TRP A 532 20.47 -17.63 -6.37
N VAL A 533 19.50 -17.83 -5.48
CA VAL A 533 18.07 -17.94 -5.79
C VAL A 533 17.26 -17.12 -4.80
N ALA A 534 16.35 -16.29 -5.29
CA ALA A 534 15.39 -15.53 -4.50
C ALA A 534 14.01 -15.49 -5.15
N GLN A 535 12.97 -15.41 -4.34
CA GLN A 535 11.61 -15.16 -4.81
C GLN A 535 11.34 -13.64 -4.94
N LEU A 536 10.52 -13.29 -5.94
CA LEU A 536 9.97 -11.95 -6.14
C LEU A 536 8.46 -11.97 -5.87
N ARG A 537 7.96 -10.96 -5.15
CA ARG A 537 6.54 -10.67 -4.98
C ARG A 537 6.25 -9.18 -5.15
N TRP A 538 4.97 -8.82 -5.21
CA TRP A 538 4.55 -7.43 -5.18
C TRP A 538 4.45 -6.94 -3.73
N GLN A 539 4.84 -5.69 -3.50
CA GLN A 539 4.54 -4.94 -2.29
C GLN A 539 3.80 -3.66 -2.69
N ARG A 540 2.79 -3.29 -1.92
CA ARG A 540 1.94 -2.12 -2.11
C ARG A 540 2.04 -1.24 -0.87
N THR A 541 2.10 0.08 -1.03
CA THR A 541 2.01 1.00 0.12
C THR A 541 0.68 0.89 0.84
N GLY A 542 0.57 1.44 2.05
CA GLY A 542 -0.75 1.64 2.68
C GLY A 542 -1.64 2.59 1.88
N GLY A 543 -1.05 3.39 0.98
CA GLY A 543 -1.74 4.32 0.11
C GLY A 543 -2.43 5.44 0.87
N HIS A 544 -3.35 6.12 0.18
CA HIS A 544 -4.24 7.10 0.78
C HIS A 544 -5.64 7.00 0.18
N GLY A 545 -6.64 6.96 1.07
CA GLY A 545 -8.05 7.04 0.74
C GLY A 545 -8.56 8.47 0.81
N PHE A 546 -9.08 8.98 -0.30
CA PHE A 546 -9.71 10.29 -0.38
C PHE A 546 -11.22 10.17 -0.15
N PRO A 547 -11.84 11.15 0.53
CA PRO A 547 -13.27 11.11 0.81
C PRO A 547 -14.14 11.00 -0.45
N VAL A 548 -15.05 10.03 -0.48
CA VAL A 548 -15.87 9.73 -1.67
C VAL A 548 -17.00 10.74 -1.88
N ASN A 549 -17.39 11.46 -0.83
CA ASN A 549 -18.40 12.51 -0.85
C ASN A 549 -17.85 13.90 -1.25
N LYS A 550 -16.54 14.01 -1.54
CA LYS A 550 -15.91 15.23 -2.08
C LYS A 550 -15.31 14.99 -3.47
N PRO A 551 -15.29 16.02 -4.35
CA PRO A 551 -14.58 15.91 -5.62
C PRO A 551 -13.06 15.70 -5.39
N LEU A 552 -12.51 14.61 -5.91
CA LEU A 552 -11.07 14.37 -5.90
C LEU A 552 -10.37 15.33 -6.87
N THR A 553 -9.32 16.01 -6.43
CA THR A 553 -8.56 16.97 -7.22
C THR A 553 -7.10 16.55 -7.37
N PRO A 554 -6.41 16.92 -8.48
CA PRO A 554 -4.98 16.70 -8.62
C PRO A 554 -4.18 17.31 -7.47
N GLU A 555 -4.60 18.49 -6.99
CA GLU A 555 -3.91 19.23 -5.94
C GLU A 555 -3.98 18.48 -4.59
N ALA A 556 -5.11 17.83 -4.28
CA ALA A 556 -5.24 16.97 -3.11
C ALA A 556 -4.29 15.76 -3.19
N ILE A 557 -4.14 15.18 -4.39
CA ILE A 557 -3.23 14.06 -4.64
C ILE A 557 -1.78 14.48 -4.43
N ILE A 558 -1.40 15.65 -4.94
CA ILE A 558 -0.05 16.20 -4.73
C ILE A 558 0.20 16.46 -3.23
N ALA A 559 -0.79 17.01 -2.52
CA ALA A 559 -0.67 17.30 -1.09
C ALA A 559 -0.50 16.04 -0.23
N LYS A 560 -0.99 14.88 -0.68
CA LYS A 560 -0.88 13.58 0.00
C LYS A 560 0.12 12.65 -0.66
N TRP A 561 1.01 13.16 -1.53
CA TRP A 561 1.93 12.34 -2.31
C TRP A 561 2.87 11.49 -1.44
N SER A 562 3.35 12.03 -0.31
CA SER A 562 4.18 11.27 0.64
C SER A 562 3.44 10.05 1.18
N ALA A 563 2.22 10.22 1.69
CA ALA A 563 1.40 9.13 2.21
C ALA A 563 1.02 8.08 1.16
N ILE A 564 0.78 8.49 -0.09
CA ILE A 564 0.50 7.57 -1.21
C ILE A 564 1.71 6.66 -1.49
N THR A 565 2.92 7.18 -1.27
CA THR A 565 4.17 6.56 -1.74
C THR A 565 5.08 6.07 -0.61
N ASP A 566 4.57 6.08 0.62
CA ASP A 566 5.33 5.63 1.79
C ASP A 566 5.25 4.10 1.93
N PHE A 567 6.41 3.45 1.87
CA PHE A 567 6.57 2.02 2.14
C PHE A 567 7.11 1.75 3.55
N SER A 568 7.33 2.79 4.36
CA SER A 568 8.00 2.72 5.67
C SER A 568 7.11 3.03 6.85
N ASP A 569 5.81 3.22 6.63
CA ASP A 569 4.81 3.55 7.65
C ASP A 569 4.07 2.34 8.22
N ASP A 570 4.65 1.13 8.07
CA ASP A 570 4.12 -0.16 8.52
C ASP A 570 2.75 -0.56 7.95
N ARG A 571 2.19 0.20 6.99
CA ARG A 571 0.91 -0.13 6.31
C ARG A 571 1.08 -0.89 4.99
N ALA A 572 2.32 -1.19 4.59
CA ALA A 572 2.59 -1.86 3.33
C ALA A 572 2.03 -3.29 3.34
N THR A 573 1.44 -3.71 2.22
CA THR A 573 0.83 -5.04 2.04
C THR A 573 1.41 -5.77 0.84
N ASN A 574 1.17 -7.07 0.72
CA ASN A 574 1.67 -7.92 -0.37
C ASN A 574 0.52 -8.65 -1.08
N PRO A 575 -0.35 -7.93 -1.84
CA PRO A 575 -1.47 -8.56 -2.53
C PRO A 575 -0.97 -9.65 -3.50
N ALA A 576 -1.53 -10.85 -3.36
CA ALA A 576 -1.17 -12.02 -4.16
C ALA A 576 -2.17 -12.27 -5.30
N ASN A 577 -3.39 -11.74 -5.21
CA ASN A 577 -4.45 -11.93 -6.19
C ASN A 577 -5.31 -10.66 -6.37
N THR A 578 -6.17 -10.67 -7.40
CA THR A 578 -7.03 -9.54 -7.75
C THR A 578 -8.08 -9.21 -6.67
N GLN A 579 -8.52 -10.19 -5.88
CA GLN A 579 -9.49 -10.00 -4.81
C GLN A 579 -8.87 -9.26 -3.63
N GLU A 580 -7.71 -9.70 -3.15
CA GLU A 580 -6.94 -8.99 -2.10
C GLU A 580 -6.60 -7.55 -2.51
N ALA A 581 -6.22 -7.36 -3.78
CA ALA A 581 -5.96 -6.03 -4.29
C ALA A 581 -7.22 -5.14 -4.22
N PHE A 582 -8.38 -5.71 -4.53
CA PHE A 582 -9.67 -5.01 -4.50
C PHE A 582 -10.16 -4.69 -3.08
N MET A 583 -9.96 -5.58 -2.10
CA MET A 583 -10.46 -5.37 -0.73
C MET A 583 -9.99 -4.04 -0.13
N GLN A 584 -8.70 -3.72 -0.25
CA GLN A 584 -8.18 -2.44 0.27
C GLN A 584 -8.71 -1.21 -0.49
N ILE A 585 -9.04 -1.35 -1.78
CA ILE A 585 -9.71 -0.27 -2.54
C ILE A 585 -11.16 -0.10 -2.04
N ALA A 586 -11.84 -1.20 -1.77
CA ALA A 586 -13.23 -1.22 -1.32
C ALA A 586 -13.41 -0.65 0.10
N GLU A 587 -12.38 -0.72 0.96
CA GLU A 587 -12.36 -0.05 2.27
C GLU A 587 -12.61 1.46 2.15
N ASN A 588 -12.30 2.08 1.01
CA ASN A 588 -12.57 3.50 0.78
C ASN A 588 -14.02 3.82 0.37
N PHE A 589 -14.89 2.82 0.13
CA PHE A 589 -16.26 3.05 -0.35
C PHE A 589 -17.10 3.87 0.64
N GLU A 590 -16.84 3.72 1.94
CA GLU A 590 -17.55 4.40 3.02
C GLU A 590 -16.73 5.55 3.63
N ASN A 591 -15.59 5.91 3.01
CA ASN A 591 -14.78 7.04 3.45
C ASN A 591 -15.48 8.35 3.10
N GLU A 592 -16.40 8.78 3.96
CA GLU A 592 -17.06 10.07 3.87
C GLU A 592 -16.43 11.03 4.89
N GLU A 593 -16.09 12.23 4.44
CA GLU A 593 -15.74 13.29 5.38
C GLU A 593 -17.05 13.85 5.93
N GLU A 594 -17.25 13.81 7.25
CA GLU A 594 -18.42 14.44 7.86
C GLU A 594 -18.50 15.90 7.42
N ALA A 595 -19.71 16.39 7.15
CA ALA A 595 -19.94 17.77 6.76
C ALA A 595 -19.58 18.73 7.91
N SER A 596 -18.29 18.99 8.11
CA SER A 596 -17.86 20.19 8.79
C SER A 596 -18.22 21.33 7.84
N SER A 597 -19.22 22.12 8.22
CA SER A 597 -19.53 23.38 7.55
C SER A 597 -18.24 24.19 7.41
N GLU A 598 -17.68 24.25 6.20
CA GLU A 598 -16.54 25.08 5.89
C GLU A 598 -16.86 26.51 6.35
N GLY A 599 -16.16 26.97 7.39
CA GLY A 599 -16.12 28.39 7.78
C GLY A 599 -16.47 28.72 9.23
N ASP A 600 -17.21 27.87 9.96
CA ASP A 600 -17.55 28.11 11.37
C ASP A 600 -17.24 26.88 12.23
N SER A 601 -16.53 27.12 13.34
CA SER A 601 -16.26 26.13 14.38
C SER A 601 -17.57 25.47 14.84
N PRO A 602 -17.63 24.15 15.13
CA PRO A 602 -18.83 23.54 15.75
C PRO A 602 -19.15 24.15 17.12
N TYR A 603 -18.21 24.90 17.69
CA TYR A 603 -18.35 25.65 18.93
C TYR A 603 -18.45 27.17 18.72
N ALA A 604 -18.74 27.63 17.50
CA ALA A 604 -18.98 29.04 17.23
C ALA A 604 -20.13 29.56 18.10
N ASP A 605 -19.91 30.68 18.80
CA ASP A 605 -20.91 31.32 19.65
C ASP A 605 -21.13 32.76 19.15
N PRO A 606 -22.38 33.18 18.84
CA PRO A 606 -22.65 34.56 18.42
C PRO A 606 -22.25 35.63 19.45
N GLU A 607 -22.05 35.25 20.71
CA GLU A 607 -21.56 36.13 21.78
C GLU A 607 -20.02 36.16 21.92
N ASP A 608 -19.29 35.41 21.11
CA ASP A 608 -17.82 35.46 21.07
C ASP A 608 -17.36 36.83 20.57
N SER A 609 -16.33 37.40 21.21
CA SER A 609 -15.61 38.54 20.63
C SER A 609 -14.97 38.14 19.29
N GLU A 610 -14.73 39.09 18.38
CA GLU A 610 -14.07 38.81 17.09
C GLU A 610 -12.77 38.03 17.26
N LEU A 611 -11.97 38.38 18.26
CA LEU A 611 -10.74 37.69 18.63
C LEU A 611 -10.95 36.20 18.92
N VAL A 612 -11.97 35.87 19.72
CA VAL A 612 -12.30 34.50 20.10
C VAL A 612 -12.88 33.73 18.92
N ALA A 613 -13.73 34.36 18.12
CA ALA A 613 -14.30 33.74 16.92
C ALA A 613 -13.19 33.38 15.91
N GLU A 614 -12.21 34.27 15.70
CA GLU A 614 -11.05 34.00 14.85
C GLU A 614 -10.18 32.85 15.42
N ALA A 615 -9.95 32.84 16.73
CA ALA A 615 -9.20 31.76 17.39
C ALA A 615 -9.92 30.41 17.23
N LYS A 616 -11.24 30.36 17.37
CA LYS A 616 -12.04 29.14 17.19
C LYS A 616 -12.08 28.60 15.76
N ARG A 617 -11.84 29.46 14.75
CA ARG A 617 -11.74 29.06 13.34
C ARG A 617 -10.43 28.34 13.00
N LYS A 618 -9.39 28.51 13.82
CA LYS A 618 -8.15 27.75 13.65
C LYS A 618 -8.39 26.32 14.10
N VAL A 619 -8.29 25.40 13.16
CA VAL A 619 -8.34 23.96 13.41
C VAL A 619 -6.89 23.49 13.52
N GLU A 620 -6.56 22.87 14.65
CA GLU A 620 -5.25 22.26 14.84
C GLU A 620 -5.19 20.92 14.09
N GLU A 621 -4.03 20.59 13.55
CA GLU A 621 -3.81 19.29 12.91
C GLU A 621 -3.99 18.18 13.97
N PRO A 622 -4.70 17.08 13.65
CA PRO A 622 -4.82 15.95 14.55
C PRO A 622 -3.44 15.38 14.93
N LEU A 623 -3.29 14.94 16.18
CA LEU A 623 -2.03 14.39 16.68
C LEU A 623 -2.16 12.90 17.02
N ASP A 624 -1.30 12.09 16.42
CA ASP A 624 -1.19 10.68 16.72
C ASP A 624 -0.73 10.44 18.17
N PHE A 625 -1.27 9.40 18.78
CA PHE A 625 -0.92 8.95 20.12
C PHE A 625 -1.01 7.43 20.22
N THR A 626 0.08 6.81 20.63
CA THR A 626 0.15 5.36 20.86
C THR A 626 0.48 5.10 22.33
N TYR A 627 -0.16 4.09 22.91
CA TYR A 627 0.22 3.58 24.22
C TYR A 627 0.16 2.06 24.26
N THR A 628 0.91 1.48 25.18
CA THR A 628 0.89 0.05 25.48
C THR A 628 0.51 -0.20 26.94
N GLU A 629 0.45 -1.47 27.33
CA GLU A 629 0.19 -1.92 28.69
C GLU A 629 1.19 -1.29 29.68
N ARG A 630 2.42 -1.02 29.22
CA ARG A 630 3.45 -0.30 29.99
C ARG A 630 2.93 1.06 30.47
N ASP A 631 2.33 1.82 29.59
CA ASP A 631 1.89 3.19 29.86
C ASP A 631 0.64 3.18 30.76
N VAL A 632 -0.22 2.18 30.59
CA VAL A 632 -1.36 1.91 31.48
C VAL A 632 -0.88 1.60 32.90
N ILE A 633 0.07 0.67 33.07
CA ILE A 633 0.64 0.32 34.38
C ILE A 633 1.34 1.54 35.00
N LEU A 634 2.12 2.27 34.21
CA LEU A 634 2.83 3.48 34.67
C LEU A 634 1.87 4.54 35.21
N TYR A 635 0.76 4.79 34.50
CA TYR A 635 -0.28 5.69 34.97
C TYR A 635 -0.96 5.17 36.25
N ASN A 636 -1.37 3.89 36.26
CA ASN A 636 -2.06 3.29 37.40
C ASN A 636 -1.21 3.39 38.68
N LEU A 637 0.10 3.09 38.60
CA LEU A 637 1.06 3.32 39.69
C LEU A 637 1.21 4.81 40.03
N GLY A 638 1.24 5.68 39.01
CA GLY A 638 1.29 7.12 39.13
C GLY A 638 0.09 7.73 39.88
N VAL A 639 -1.06 7.05 39.89
CA VAL A 639 -2.25 7.41 40.68
C VAL A 639 -2.46 6.48 41.89
N GLY A 640 -1.37 5.83 42.34
CA GLY A 640 -1.29 5.12 43.62
C GLY A 640 -1.83 3.70 43.62
N ALA A 641 -2.01 3.05 42.47
CA ALA A 641 -2.19 1.59 42.46
C ALA A 641 -0.94 0.92 43.05
N THR A 642 -1.13 -0.21 43.71
CA THR A 642 -0.09 -0.93 44.45
C THR A 642 0.19 -2.29 43.85
N GLU A 643 1.27 -2.94 44.26
CA GLU A 643 1.64 -4.30 43.84
C GLU A 643 0.60 -5.37 44.17
N LYS A 644 -0.40 -5.04 45.01
CA LYS A 644 -1.50 -5.92 45.40
C LYS A 644 -2.71 -5.78 44.48
N GLU A 645 -2.75 -4.77 43.63
CA GLU A 645 -3.85 -4.46 42.74
C GLU A 645 -3.48 -4.89 41.32
N LEU A 646 -3.25 -6.19 41.17
CA LEU A 646 -2.71 -6.80 39.96
C LEU A 646 -3.56 -6.54 38.71
N GLN A 647 -4.88 -6.36 38.88
CA GLN A 647 -5.77 -5.94 37.80
C GLN A 647 -5.40 -4.57 37.18
N TRP A 648 -4.56 -3.79 37.83
CA TRP A 648 -4.07 -2.50 37.34
C TRP A 648 -2.55 -2.44 37.17
N THR A 649 -1.80 -3.41 37.69
CA THR A 649 -0.32 -3.36 37.70
C THR A 649 0.35 -4.56 37.05
N PHE A 650 -0.40 -5.52 36.52
CA PHE A 650 0.15 -6.70 35.86
C PHE A 650 -0.67 -7.06 34.61
N GLU A 651 -0.02 -6.95 33.45
CA GLU A 651 -0.58 -7.19 32.12
C GLU A 651 -1.06 -8.64 31.90
N GLY A 652 -0.53 -9.60 32.67
CA GLY A 652 -0.95 -11.00 32.63
C GLY A 652 -2.15 -11.34 33.53
N HIS A 653 -2.71 -10.37 34.26
CA HIS A 653 -3.90 -10.60 35.08
C HIS A 653 -5.15 -10.72 34.19
N GLU A 654 -6.06 -11.66 34.50
CA GLU A 654 -7.25 -11.90 33.65
C GLU A 654 -8.22 -10.71 33.54
N GLU A 655 -8.14 -9.80 34.51
CA GLU A 655 -8.91 -8.54 34.56
C GLU A 655 -8.00 -7.31 34.41
N PHE A 656 -6.87 -7.44 33.71
CA PHE A 656 -5.97 -6.31 33.47
C PHE A 656 -6.71 -5.21 32.70
N ALA A 657 -6.79 -4.02 33.31
CA ALA A 657 -7.51 -2.89 32.74
C ALA A 657 -6.85 -1.55 33.10
N ALA A 658 -7.10 -0.55 32.27
CA ALA A 658 -6.79 0.83 32.64
C ALA A 658 -7.82 1.37 33.65
N LEU A 659 -7.38 2.18 34.62
CA LEU A 659 -8.31 2.99 35.40
C LEU A 659 -9.05 3.94 34.45
N PRO A 660 -10.37 4.18 34.59
CA PRO A 660 -11.12 5.04 33.67
C PRO A 660 -10.55 6.44 33.52
N THR A 661 -9.90 6.97 34.56
CA THR A 661 -9.23 8.28 34.52
C THR A 661 -7.99 8.32 33.62
N PHE A 662 -7.47 7.18 33.17
CA PHE A 662 -6.40 7.09 32.16
C PHE A 662 -6.77 7.84 30.88
N GLY A 663 -8.06 7.99 30.57
CA GLY A 663 -8.54 8.75 29.41
C GLY A 663 -8.09 10.21 29.33
N VAL A 664 -7.53 10.79 30.41
CA VAL A 664 -6.89 12.12 30.36
C VAL A 664 -5.47 12.11 29.78
N VAL A 665 -4.84 10.94 29.66
CA VAL A 665 -3.44 10.80 29.21
C VAL A 665 -3.29 11.11 27.72
N PRO A 666 -4.09 10.53 26.79
CA PRO A 666 -3.89 10.76 25.35
C PRO A 666 -3.98 12.23 24.93
N GLN A 667 -4.78 13.05 25.62
CA GLN A 667 -4.98 14.45 25.26
C GLN A 667 -3.80 15.39 25.57
N PHE A 668 -2.79 14.99 26.36
CA PHE A 668 -1.77 15.93 26.86
C PHE A 668 -1.00 16.64 25.75
N MET A 669 -0.57 15.92 24.72
CA MET A 669 0.18 16.51 23.61
C MET A 669 -0.69 17.44 22.76
N ALA A 670 -1.93 17.04 22.47
CA ALA A 670 -2.86 17.82 21.67
C ALA A 670 -3.32 19.10 22.38
N SER A 671 -3.70 18.99 23.66
CA SER A 671 -4.08 20.15 24.47
C SER A 671 -2.90 21.09 24.76
N GLY A 672 -1.70 20.56 25.03
CA GLY A 672 -0.50 21.34 25.27
C GLY A 672 0.07 22.00 24.01
N GLY A 673 -0.20 21.44 22.83
CA GLY A 673 0.20 21.98 21.52
C GLY A 673 -0.61 23.18 21.06
N MET A 674 -1.81 23.41 21.62
CA MET A 674 -2.66 24.54 21.23
C MET A 674 -2.06 25.88 21.65
N SER A 675 -1.80 26.76 20.68
CA SER A 675 -1.32 28.12 20.99
C SER A 675 -2.42 28.98 21.62
N LEU A 676 -2.07 29.65 22.72
CA LEU A 676 -2.89 30.66 23.37
C LEU A 676 -2.34 32.09 23.18
N ASP A 677 -1.40 32.27 22.24
CA ASP A 677 -0.72 33.57 22.03
C ASP A 677 -1.65 34.64 21.45
N TRP A 678 -2.80 34.23 20.91
CA TRP A 678 -3.87 35.13 20.49
C TRP A 678 -4.56 35.82 21.67
N LEU A 679 -4.41 35.32 22.89
CA LEU A 679 -5.04 35.90 24.08
C LEU A 679 -4.20 37.10 24.63
N PRO A 680 -4.79 38.29 24.83
CA PRO A 680 -4.06 39.46 25.30
C PRO A 680 -3.40 39.24 26.66
N ASN A 681 -2.14 39.67 26.80
CA ASN A 681 -1.34 39.53 28.02
C ASN A 681 -1.20 38.07 28.50
N TYR A 682 -1.30 37.09 27.59
CA TYR A 682 -1.06 35.69 27.91
C TYR A 682 0.32 35.51 28.54
N ASN A 683 0.35 34.78 29.66
CA ASN A 683 1.58 34.38 30.31
C ASN A 683 1.40 32.94 30.82
N PRO A 684 2.15 31.96 30.29
CA PRO A 684 2.00 30.56 30.67
C PRO A 684 2.26 30.33 32.17
N ALA A 685 3.09 31.14 32.82
CA ALA A 685 3.35 31.03 34.27
C ALA A 685 2.15 31.44 35.15
N LYS A 686 1.12 32.07 34.56
CA LYS A 686 -0.13 32.46 35.24
C LYS A 686 -1.32 31.59 34.89
N LEU A 687 -1.09 30.53 34.10
CA LEU A 687 -2.08 29.55 33.71
C LEU A 687 -2.29 28.56 34.87
N LEU A 688 -3.56 28.38 35.26
CA LEU A 688 -3.96 27.35 36.22
C LEU A 688 -4.97 26.43 35.56
N HIS A 689 -4.74 25.13 35.62
CA HIS A 689 -5.76 24.16 35.24
C HIS A 689 -6.89 24.19 36.29
N GLY A 690 -8.07 24.66 35.90
CA GLY A 690 -9.17 24.99 36.82
C GLY A 690 -10.20 23.88 36.93
N GLU A 691 -10.61 23.29 35.80
CA GLU A 691 -11.62 22.23 35.75
C GLU A 691 -11.25 21.16 34.72
N GLN A 692 -11.62 19.92 35.01
CA GLN A 692 -11.47 18.79 34.09
C GLN A 692 -12.79 18.01 34.05
N TYR A 693 -13.20 17.67 32.83
CA TYR A 693 -14.23 16.68 32.56
C TYR A 693 -13.67 15.62 31.62
N LEU A 694 -13.96 14.35 31.90
CA LEU A 694 -13.64 13.21 31.05
C LEU A 694 -14.92 12.41 30.84
N SER A 695 -15.21 12.11 29.57
CA SER A 695 -16.25 11.15 29.17
C SER A 695 -15.59 9.98 28.46
N VAL A 696 -15.90 8.77 28.92
CA VAL A 696 -15.49 7.49 28.35
C VAL A 696 -16.65 6.98 27.50
N LYS A 697 -16.44 6.87 26.18
CA LYS A 697 -17.49 6.58 25.21
C LYS A 697 -17.59 5.09 24.83
N GLY A 698 -16.56 4.30 25.14
CA GLY A 698 -16.49 2.87 24.86
C GLY A 698 -15.53 2.15 25.80
N PRO A 699 -15.28 0.84 25.60
CA PRO A 699 -14.26 0.10 26.34
C PRO A 699 -12.90 0.77 26.22
N ILE A 700 -12.12 0.77 27.30
CA ILE A 700 -10.78 1.36 27.30
C ILE A 700 -9.79 0.27 26.91
N PRO A 701 -9.15 0.36 25.73
CA PRO A 701 -8.16 -0.64 25.36
C PRO A 701 -6.92 -0.54 26.26
N THR A 702 -6.19 -1.63 26.40
CA THR A 702 -4.95 -1.69 27.19
C THR A 702 -3.71 -1.30 26.38
N SER A 703 -3.86 -1.21 25.06
CA SER A 703 -2.88 -0.75 24.08
C SER A 703 -3.59 -0.30 22.81
N GLY A 704 -3.00 0.59 22.02
CA GLY A 704 -3.53 0.91 20.70
C GLY A 704 -2.95 2.19 20.11
N ASN A 705 -3.40 2.49 18.90
CA ASN A 705 -3.07 3.70 18.16
C ASN A 705 -4.30 4.60 18.09
N PHE A 706 -4.10 5.89 18.36
CA PHE A 706 -5.17 6.87 18.47
C PHE A 706 -4.80 8.16 17.77
N VAL A 707 -5.80 8.94 17.43
CA VAL A 707 -5.67 10.30 16.90
C VAL A 707 -6.41 11.25 17.83
N ASN A 708 -5.76 12.34 18.23
CA ASN A 708 -6.36 13.37 19.08
C ASN A 708 -6.70 14.60 18.26
N GLU A 709 -7.96 15.00 18.29
CA GLU A 709 -8.45 16.25 17.69
C GLU A 709 -8.73 17.28 18.78
N ALA A 710 -7.97 18.38 18.79
CA ALA A 710 -8.14 19.45 19.77
C ALA A 710 -8.84 20.67 19.15
N ARG A 711 -9.81 21.25 19.88
CA ARG A 711 -10.56 22.43 19.44
C ARG A 711 -10.83 23.38 20.61
N LEU A 712 -10.86 24.68 20.33
CA LEU A 712 -11.36 25.67 21.30
C LEU A 712 -12.88 25.58 21.40
N MET A 713 -13.37 25.21 22.58
CA MET A 713 -14.81 25.07 22.84
C MET A 713 -15.42 26.36 23.39
N GLU A 714 -14.86 26.92 24.46
CA GLU A 714 -15.42 28.11 25.12
C GLU A 714 -14.33 29.03 25.66
N VAL A 715 -14.48 30.34 25.48
CA VAL A 715 -13.56 31.34 26.05
C VAL A 715 -14.39 32.39 26.76
N LEU A 716 -14.09 32.63 28.04
CA LEU A 716 -14.82 33.59 28.89
C LEU A 716 -13.91 34.70 29.38
N ASP A 717 -14.34 35.95 29.19
CA ASP A 717 -13.72 37.11 29.83
C ASP A 717 -14.21 37.24 31.27
N LYS A 718 -13.33 36.95 32.23
CA LYS A 718 -13.59 37.07 33.67
C LYS A 718 -13.08 38.40 34.24
N GLY A 719 -12.97 39.42 33.40
CA GLY A 719 -12.54 40.77 33.74
C GLY A 719 -11.03 40.89 33.91
N LYS A 720 -10.47 40.33 34.98
CA LYS A 720 -9.01 40.32 35.22
C LYS A 720 -8.34 39.02 34.80
N ALA A 721 -9.06 38.11 34.16
CA ALA A 721 -8.57 36.80 33.74
C ALA A 721 -9.39 36.26 32.56
N ALA A 722 -8.86 35.28 31.85
CA ALA A 722 -9.62 34.46 30.91
C ALA A 722 -9.89 33.07 31.49
N ALA A 723 -11.03 32.47 31.15
CA ALA A 723 -11.22 31.03 31.26
C ALA A 723 -11.32 30.46 29.85
N VAL A 724 -10.38 29.60 29.46
CA VAL A 724 -10.33 28.96 28.14
C VAL A 724 -10.62 27.48 28.33
N THR A 725 -11.63 26.98 27.62
CA THR A 725 -12.01 25.57 27.60
C THR A 725 -11.68 24.97 26.25
N THR A 726 -10.82 23.97 26.27
CA THR A 726 -10.47 23.13 25.13
C THR A 726 -11.22 21.83 25.23
N VAL A 727 -11.66 21.31 24.09
CA VAL A 727 -12.13 19.92 23.95
C VAL A 727 -11.12 19.13 23.14
N VAL A 728 -10.84 17.91 23.59
CA VAL A 728 -10.02 16.95 22.86
C VAL A 728 -10.79 15.64 22.73
N GLU A 729 -11.01 15.21 21.49
CA GLU A 729 -11.55 13.89 21.18
C GLU A 729 -10.39 12.96 20.82
N THR A 730 -10.29 11.83 21.53
CA THR A 730 -9.34 10.77 21.22
C THR A 730 -10.09 9.68 20.46
N LYS A 731 -9.72 9.47 19.20
CA LYS A 731 -10.32 8.50 18.29
C LYS A 731 -9.39 7.32 18.07
N ASP A 732 -9.94 6.12 18.04
CA ASP A 732 -9.21 4.94 17.58
C ASP A 732 -8.78 5.13 16.11
N SER A 733 -7.50 4.92 15.81
CA SER A 733 -6.95 5.29 14.49
C SER A 733 -7.44 4.38 13.35
N GLU A 734 -7.86 3.15 13.67
CA GLU A 734 -8.33 2.18 12.69
C GLU A 734 -9.81 2.36 12.38
N THR A 735 -10.63 2.58 13.43
CA THR A 735 -12.10 2.62 13.31
C THR A 735 -12.68 4.03 13.26
N GLY A 736 -11.90 5.06 13.65
CA GLY A 736 -12.38 6.44 13.80
C GLY A 736 -13.31 6.67 15.00
N THR A 737 -13.55 5.65 15.82
CA THR A 737 -14.48 5.72 16.96
C THR A 737 -13.90 6.60 18.07
N VAL A 738 -14.66 7.57 18.57
CA VAL A 738 -14.27 8.36 19.75
C VAL A 738 -14.29 7.47 21.00
N ILE A 739 -13.15 7.35 21.68
CA ILE A 739 -12.99 6.57 22.92
C ILE A 739 -13.05 7.49 24.14
N PHE A 740 -12.38 8.64 24.06
CA PHE A 740 -12.36 9.64 25.12
C PHE A 740 -12.75 11.01 24.58
N GLU A 741 -13.54 11.74 25.37
CA GLU A 741 -13.78 13.16 25.18
C GLU A 741 -13.31 13.87 26.46
N ASN A 742 -12.32 14.74 26.32
CA ASN A 742 -11.80 15.55 27.41
C ASN A 742 -12.23 17.00 27.23
N GLN A 743 -12.76 17.62 28.28
CA GLN A 743 -12.95 19.07 28.33
C GLN A 743 -12.11 19.64 29.47
N SER A 744 -11.10 20.44 29.11
CA SER A 744 -10.16 21.05 30.05
C SER A 744 -10.35 22.55 30.07
N THR A 745 -10.63 23.11 31.24
CA THR A 745 -10.70 24.56 31.43
C THR A 745 -9.47 25.05 32.15
N VAL A 746 -8.74 25.98 31.52
CA VAL A 746 -7.61 26.70 32.11
C VAL A 746 -8.01 28.13 32.43
N PHE A 747 -7.54 28.64 33.58
CA PHE A 747 -7.78 29.99 34.05
C PHE A 747 -6.48 30.78 34.00
N ILE A 748 -6.45 31.84 33.20
CA ILE A 748 -5.24 32.60 32.88
C ILE A 748 -5.36 33.98 33.52
N ARG A 749 -4.64 34.19 34.63
CA ARG A 749 -4.72 35.45 35.39
C ARG A 749 -4.01 36.58 34.65
N GLY A 750 -4.66 37.74 34.57
CA GLY A 750 -4.14 38.93 33.89
C GLY A 750 -4.51 39.02 32.40
N ALA A 751 -5.06 37.95 31.82
CA ALA A 751 -5.40 37.87 30.40
C ALA A 751 -6.90 38.15 30.11
N GLY A 752 -7.55 38.97 30.94
CA GLY A 752 -8.96 39.38 30.76
C GLY A 752 -9.10 40.78 30.16
N GLY A 753 -10.34 41.23 29.98
CA GLY A 753 -10.65 42.58 29.49
C GLY A 753 -10.71 42.70 27.95
N PHE A 754 -10.80 41.57 27.24
CA PHE A 754 -10.92 41.51 25.78
C PHE A 754 -12.38 41.55 25.30
N GLY A 755 -13.36 41.57 26.21
CA GLY A 755 -14.78 41.64 25.87
C GLY A 755 -15.39 40.28 25.51
N GLY A 756 -16.68 40.29 25.15
CA GLY A 756 -17.45 39.07 24.87
C GLY A 756 -18.03 38.40 26.11
N LYS A 757 -18.28 37.09 25.99
CA LYS A 757 -18.99 36.26 26.96
C LYS A 757 -18.31 36.21 28.34
N ARG A 758 -19.08 36.40 29.42
CA ARG A 758 -18.57 36.36 30.81
C ARG A 758 -18.98 35.11 31.60
N ALA A 759 -20.10 34.48 31.22
CA ALA A 759 -20.63 33.29 31.86
C ALA A 759 -20.71 32.16 30.85
N GLY A 760 -20.34 30.94 31.24
CA GLY A 760 -20.37 29.79 30.34
C GLY A 760 -21.79 29.28 30.11
N LYS A 761 -22.00 28.56 29.00
CA LYS A 761 -23.25 27.81 28.75
C LYS A 761 -23.29 26.56 29.64
N ASP A 762 -24.50 26.07 29.92
CA ASP A 762 -24.67 24.76 30.54
C ASP A 762 -24.30 23.66 29.54
N ARG A 763 -23.25 22.90 29.88
CA ARG A 763 -22.69 21.74 29.17
C ARG A 763 -23.05 20.42 29.87
N GLY A 764 -24.10 20.42 30.68
CA GLY A 764 -24.56 19.23 31.39
C GLY A 764 -23.57 18.79 32.46
N ALA A 765 -23.15 17.52 32.42
CA ALA A 765 -22.26 16.93 33.43
C ALA A 765 -20.92 17.69 33.55
N ALA A 766 -20.39 18.21 32.44
CA ALA A 766 -19.12 18.94 32.39
C ALA A 766 -19.12 20.27 33.18
N SER A 767 -20.27 20.95 33.26
CA SER A 767 -20.42 22.24 33.96
C SER A 767 -21.26 22.16 35.24
N ALA A 768 -21.72 20.97 35.62
CA ALA A 768 -22.58 20.80 36.79
C ALA A 768 -21.88 21.28 38.09
N SER A 769 -22.66 21.94 38.96
CA SER A 769 -22.16 22.48 40.24
C SER A 769 -21.75 21.39 41.23
N ASN A 770 -22.42 20.22 41.16
CA ASN A 770 -22.15 19.04 41.99
C ASN A 770 -21.95 19.37 43.48
N THR A 771 -22.84 20.19 44.03
CA THR A 771 -22.80 20.55 45.44
C THR A 771 -23.01 19.29 46.31
N PRO A 772 -22.08 18.98 47.25
CA PRO A 772 -22.27 17.86 48.15
C PRO A 772 -23.57 17.97 48.96
N PRO A 773 -24.34 16.88 49.10
CA PRO A 773 -25.57 16.91 49.87
C PRO A 773 -25.27 17.14 51.36
N GLN A 774 -26.18 17.82 52.06
CA GLN A 774 -26.03 18.20 53.47
C GLN A 774 -26.31 17.01 54.41
N ARG A 775 -25.55 15.91 54.23
CA ARG A 775 -25.58 14.67 55.02
C ARG A 775 -24.17 14.08 55.09
N ARG A 776 -23.96 13.08 55.97
CA ARG A 776 -22.67 12.38 56.03
C ARG A 776 -22.35 11.66 54.70
N PRO A 777 -21.07 11.58 54.30
CA PRO A 777 -20.65 10.78 53.15
C PRO A 777 -21.05 9.32 53.32
N ASP A 778 -21.39 8.67 52.21
CA ASP A 778 -21.70 7.23 52.18
C ASP A 778 -20.41 6.41 52.33
N VAL A 779 -19.34 6.86 51.68
CA VAL A 779 -18.01 6.24 51.74
C VAL A 779 -16.95 7.32 51.87
N VAL A 780 -15.95 7.06 52.71
CA VAL A 780 -14.75 7.89 52.85
C VAL A 780 -13.54 6.99 52.64
N LEU A 781 -12.69 7.31 51.67
CA LEU A 781 -11.43 6.61 51.43
C LEU A 781 -10.26 7.56 51.65
N GLU A 782 -9.19 7.05 52.25
CA GLU A 782 -7.95 7.77 52.48
C GLU A 782 -6.81 7.14 51.69
N GLU A 783 -5.98 7.98 51.06
CA GLU A 783 -4.79 7.54 50.35
C GLU A 783 -3.62 8.48 50.61
N LYS A 784 -2.54 7.92 51.17
CA LYS A 784 -1.31 8.67 51.40
C LYS A 784 -0.46 8.66 50.15
N THR A 785 -0.23 9.83 49.57
CA THR A 785 0.62 9.97 48.39
C THR A 785 2.09 9.72 48.75
N LEU A 786 2.88 9.25 47.78
CA LEU A 786 4.33 9.11 47.98
C LEU A 786 5.03 10.48 47.90
N PRO A 787 6.17 10.67 48.60
CA PRO A 787 7.03 11.85 48.38
C PRO A 787 7.46 12.00 46.91
N ILE A 788 7.55 10.89 46.18
CA ILE A 788 7.91 10.85 44.75
C ILE A 788 6.70 10.87 43.81
N GLN A 789 5.47 11.01 44.30
CA GLN A 789 4.25 10.80 43.49
C GLN A 789 4.21 11.69 42.23
N ALA A 790 4.57 12.97 42.36
CA ALA A 790 4.63 13.89 41.23
C ALA A 790 5.73 13.52 40.23
N ALA A 791 6.86 12.97 40.72
CA ALA A 791 7.97 12.52 39.87
C ALA A 791 7.61 11.27 39.07
N LEU A 792 6.73 10.41 39.61
CA LEU A 792 6.21 9.24 38.92
C LEU A 792 5.10 9.62 37.92
N TYR A 793 4.07 10.36 38.38
CA TYR A 793 2.90 10.70 37.57
C TYR A 793 3.25 11.50 36.30
N ARG A 794 4.23 12.41 36.36
CA ARG A 794 4.67 13.19 35.19
C ARG A 794 5.12 12.34 34.00
N LEU A 795 5.56 11.10 34.24
CA LEU A 795 5.98 10.18 33.18
C LEU A 795 4.81 9.69 32.33
N SER A 796 3.56 9.89 32.78
CA SER A 796 2.34 9.64 32.01
C SER A 796 1.98 10.78 31.05
N GLY A 797 2.80 11.84 30.92
CA GLY A 797 2.66 12.82 29.84
C GLY A 797 2.69 14.30 30.25
N ASP A 798 2.47 14.63 31.53
CA ASP A 798 2.54 16.02 32.01
C ASP A 798 3.92 16.36 32.58
N TYR A 799 4.78 16.89 31.71
CA TYR A 799 6.16 17.24 32.01
C TYR A 799 6.36 18.64 32.61
N ASN A 800 5.29 19.34 33.00
CA ASN A 800 5.38 20.72 33.51
C ASN A 800 6.38 20.84 34.69
N PRO A 801 7.39 21.73 34.59
CA PRO A 801 8.42 21.87 35.63
C PRO A 801 7.88 22.24 37.02
N LEU A 802 6.69 22.84 37.12
CA LEU A 802 6.00 23.20 38.37
C LEU A 802 5.93 22.02 39.36
N HIS A 803 5.88 20.79 38.86
CA HIS A 803 5.69 19.59 39.65
C HIS A 803 6.99 18.93 40.14
N ILE A 804 8.16 19.48 39.78
CA ILE A 804 9.44 18.90 40.17
C ILE A 804 10.56 19.91 40.46
N LEU A 805 10.55 21.10 39.83
CA LEU A 805 11.57 22.13 40.02
C LEU A 805 11.12 23.19 41.04
N PRO A 806 11.80 23.33 42.20
CA PRO A 806 11.42 24.29 43.23
C PRO A 806 11.41 25.74 42.77
N GLU A 807 12.41 26.15 41.99
CA GLU A 807 12.53 27.52 41.47
C GLU A 807 11.38 27.88 40.52
N PHE A 808 10.90 26.92 39.73
CA PHE A 808 9.75 27.12 38.84
C PHE A 808 8.43 27.14 39.64
N ALA A 809 8.32 26.29 40.67
CA ALA A 809 7.19 26.30 41.58
C ALA A 809 7.02 27.65 42.30
N ALA A 810 8.14 28.27 42.70
CA ALA A 810 8.15 29.58 43.33
C ALA A 810 7.61 30.69 42.40
N VAL A 811 7.90 30.64 41.09
CA VAL A 811 7.34 31.57 40.09
C VAL A 811 5.81 31.45 40.01
N GLY A 812 5.28 30.24 40.15
CA GLY A 812 3.84 29.96 40.24
C GLY A 812 3.20 30.37 41.57
N GLY A 813 3.99 30.83 42.55
CA GLY A 813 3.54 31.23 43.88
C GLY A 813 3.43 30.08 44.88
N PHE A 814 4.18 28.99 44.68
CA PHE A 814 4.19 27.84 45.58
C PHE A 814 5.55 27.68 46.28
N ASP A 815 5.53 27.41 47.59
CA ASP A 815 6.76 27.28 48.39
C ASP A 815 7.60 26.03 48.05
N LYS A 816 7.00 25.04 47.38
CA LYS A 816 7.64 23.81 46.91
C LYS A 816 6.81 23.18 45.77
N PRO A 817 7.37 22.26 44.98
CA PRO A 817 6.64 21.57 43.93
C PRO A 817 5.36 20.90 44.45
N ILE A 818 4.26 21.09 43.72
CA ILE A 818 2.94 20.54 44.03
C ILE A 818 2.69 19.28 43.21
N LEU A 819 1.81 18.40 43.69
CA LEU A 819 1.31 17.27 42.92
C LEU A 819 0.38 17.77 41.80
N HIS A 820 0.39 17.09 40.66
CA HIS A 820 -0.54 17.36 39.57
C HIS A 820 -1.99 17.27 40.04
N GLY A 821 -2.82 18.23 39.65
CA GLY A 821 -4.27 18.16 39.90
C GLY A 821 -4.86 16.87 39.32
N LEU A 822 -4.45 16.51 38.10
CA LEU A 822 -4.88 15.28 37.41
C LEU A 822 -4.42 13.98 38.11
N CYS A 823 -3.33 14.02 38.88
CA CYS A 823 -2.96 12.89 39.74
C CYS A 823 -3.96 12.72 40.91
N SER A 824 -4.32 13.83 41.57
CA SER A 824 -5.33 13.80 42.65
C SER A 824 -6.72 13.41 42.12
N PHE A 825 -7.05 13.83 40.89
CA PHE A 825 -8.23 13.39 40.14
C PHE A 825 -8.19 11.89 39.87
N GLY A 826 -7.07 11.34 39.41
CA GLY A 826 -6.90 9.90 39.18
C GLY A 826 -7.05 9.08 40.47
N ILE A 827 -6.44 9.52 41.57
CA ILE A 827 -6.59 8.89 42.88
C ILE A 827 -8.07 8.89 43.33
N SER A 828 -8.75 10.02 43.18
CA SER A 828 -10.17 10.13 43.55
C SER A 828 -11.08 9.31 42.62
N GLY A 829 -10.77 9.23 41.33
CA GLY A 829 -11.47 8.36 40.38
C GLY A 829 -11.29 6.88 40.74
N LYS A 830 -10.07 6.47 41.11
CA LYS A 830 -9.80 5.12 41.64
C LYS A 830 -10.59 4.84 42.92
N HIS A 831 -10.74 5.82 43.82
CA HIS A 831 -11.60 5.70 45.00
C HIS A 831 -13.07 5.45 44.63
N VAL A 832 -13.60 6.17 43.63
CA VAL A 832 -14.95 5.94 43.11
C VAL A 832 -15.08 4.52 42.55
N VAL A 833 -14.12 4.07 41.73
CA VAL A 833 -14.12 2.72 41.15
C VAL A 833 -14.11 1.65 42.24
N LYS A 834 -13.26 1.79 43.26
CA LYS A 834 -13.19 0.85 44.39
C LYS A 834 -14.49 0.78 45.19
N ALA A 835 -15.15 1.92 45.39
CA ALA A 835 -16.33 2.03 46.25
C ALA A 835 -17.64 1.67 45.52
N PHE A 836 -17.77 2.04 44.24
CA PHE A 836 -19.03 2.03 43.52
C PHE A 836 -18.99 1.39 42.13
N GLY A 837 -17.79 1.06 41.62
CA GLY A 837 -17.60 0.49 40.29
C GLY A 837 -17.32 1.52 39.20
N PRO A 838 -17.28 1.08 37.93
CA PRO A 838 -16.88 1.91 36.79
C PRO A 838 -17.87 3.05 36.51
N PHE A 839 -17.35 4.12 35.92
CA PHE A 839 -18.11 5.29 35.50
C PHE A 839 -17.87 5.62 34.03
N LYS A 840 -18.88 6.21 33.39
CA LYS A 840 -18.83 6.67 31.99
C LYS A 840 -18.39 8.14 31.86
N ASP A 841 -18.45 8.89 32.96
CA ASP A 841 -17.93 10.26 33.01
C ASP A 841 -17.50 10.64 34.43
N ILE A 842 -16.59 11.61 34.50
CA ILE A 842 -16.12 12.21 35.75
C ILE A 842 -15.77 13.68 35.53
N LYS A 843 -16.14 14.52 36.49
CA LYS A 843 -15.92 15.96 36.49
C LYS A 843 -15.32 16.41 37.80
N VAL A 844 -14.35 17.33 37.77
CA VAL A 844 -13.80 18.00 38.96
C VAL A 844 -13.52 19.47 38.72
N ARG A 845 -13.50 20.25 39.80
CA ARG A 845 -12.84 21.55 39.87
C ARG A 845 -11.64 21.46 40.82
N PHE A 846 -10.47 21.89 40.35
CA PHE A 846 -9.26 21.99 41.17
C PHE A 846 -9.38 23.22 42.08
N ALA A 847 -9.59 22.97 43.37
CA ALA A 847 -9.91 24.00 44.37
C ALA A 847 -8.71 24.37 45.26
N GLY A 848 -7.65 23.56 45.24
CA GLY A 848 -6.48 23.74 46.08
C GLY A 848 -5.31 22.88 45.60
N VAL A 849 -4.23 22.90 46.37
CA VAL A 849 -2.99 22.18 46.05
C VAL A 849 -2.74 21.03 47.02
N VAL A 850 -2.09 20.01 46.49
CA VAL A 850 -1.60 18.84 47.22
C VAL A 850 -0.08 18.83 47.13
N TYR A 851 0.59 18.57 48.23
CA TYR A 851 2.03 18.34 48.24
C TYR A 851 2.32 16.83 48.27
N PRO A 852 3.27 16.32 47.45
CA PRO A 852 3.65 14.92 47.50
C PRO A 852 4.02 14.48 48.93
N GLY A 853 3.45 13.37 49.40
CA GLY A 853 3.56 12.89 50.78
C GLY A 853 2.33 13.17 51.67
N GLU A 854 1.45 14.08 51.27
CA GLU A 854 0.19 14.38 51.97
C GLU A 854 -0.87 13.28 51.74
N THR A 855 -1.85 13.23 52.64
CA THR A 855 -2.93 12.24 52.61
C THR A 855 -4.20 12.84 52.01
N LEU A 856 -4.68 12.24 50.93
CA LEU A 856 -5.96 12.59 50.32
C LEU A 856 -7.10 11.83 50.99
N VAL A 857 -8.17 12.54 51.31
CA VAL A 857 -9.42 12.00 51.84
C VAL A 857 -10.52 12.30 50.83
N THR A 858 -11.07 11.28 50.19
CA THR A 858 -12.19 11.41 49.25
C THR A 858 -13.48 11.04 49.94
N GLU A 859 -14.32 12.04 50.18
CA GLU A 859 -15.67 11.89 50.73
C GLU A 859 -16.66 11.77 49.58
N MET A 860 -17.47 10.71 49.56
CA MET A 860 -18.35 10.36 48.42
C MET A 860 -19.80 10.16 48.87
N TRP A 861 -20.74 10.67 48.07
CA TRP A 861 -22.19 10.56 48.25
C TRP A 861 -22.82 10.02 46.97
N LYS A 862 -23.52 8.89 47.06
CA LYS A 862 -24.23 8.29 45.93
C LYS A 862 -25.66 8.81 45.87
N GLU A 863 -26.00 9.49 44.78
CA GLU A 863 -27.32 10.04 44.46
C GLU A 863 -27.80 9.41 43.13
N GLY A 864 -28.45 8.25 43.22
CA GLY A 864 -28.81 7.43 42.06
C GLY A 864 -27.58 6.82 41.37
N GLU A 865 -27.42 7.08 40.08
CA GLU A 865 -26.23 6.67 39.29
C GLU A 865 -25.05 7.63 39.45
N LYS A 866 -25.24 8.76 40.12
CA LYS A 866 -24.22 9.80 40.26
C LYS A 866 -23.54 9.72 41.63
N VAL A 867 -22.22 9.70 41.63
CA VAL A 867 -21.40 9.78 42.84
C VAL A 867 -20.83 11.18 42.93
N VAL A 868 -21.41 12.03 43.78
CA VAL A 868 -20.84 13.34 44.11
C VAL A 868 -19.69 13.13 45.08
N PHE A 869 -18.58 13.84 44.91
CA PHE A 869 -17.45 13.70 45.82
C PHE A 869 -16.72 15.01 46.09
N THR A 870 -15.93 15.02 47.15
CA THR A 870 -14.99 16.09 47.49
C THR A 870 -13.72 15.44 48.01
N THR A 871 -12.56 15.95 47.56
CA THR A 871 -11.27 15.46 48.03
C THR A 871 -10.56 16.56 48.80
N LYS A 872 -10.07 16.24 49.98
CA LYS A 872 -9.32 17.15 50.86
C LYS A 872 -7.98 16.55 51.27
N VAL A 873 -7.06 17.42 51.66
CA VAL A 873 -5.80 17.04 52.31
C VAL A 873 -6.04 16.91 53.81
N LYS A 874 -5.81 15.73 54.36
CA LYS A 874 -6.07 15.39 55.77
C LYS A 874 -5.32 16.28 56.74
N GLU A 875 -4.05 16.53 56.45
CA GLU A 875 -3.13 17.26 57.34
C GLU A 875 -3.54 18.73 57.53
N ARG A 876 -4.28 19.29 56.57
CA ARG A 876 -4.63 20.72 56.54
C ARG A 876 -6.14 20.97 56.49
N GLU A 877 -6.95 19.91 56.40
CA GLU A 877 -8.40 19.97 56.13
C GLU A 877 -8.74 20.86 54.92
N ALA A 878 -7.84 20.91 53.93
CA ALA A 878 -7.96 21.80 52.77
C ALA A 878 -8.58 21.05 51.59
N VAL A 879 -9.69 21.57 51.06
CA VAL A 879 -10.34 21.00 49.86
C VAL A 879 -9.46 21.24 48.64
N VAL A 880 -9.17 20.18 47.90
CA VAL A 880 -8.34 20.19 46.69
C VAL A 880 -9.11 19.84 45.43
N LEU A 881 -10.15 19.00 45.53
CA LEU A 881 -11.13 18.78 44.47
C LEU A 881 -12.52 19.11 44.99
N ALA A 882 -13.21 20.01 44.30
CA ALA A 882 -14.57 20.44 44.62
C ALA A 882 -15.46 20.33 43.38
N ALA A 883 -16.77 20.54 43.58
CA ALA A 883 -17.76 20.50 42.50
C ALA A 883 -17.62 19.23 41.64
N ALA A 884 -17.36 18.10 42.29
CA ALA A 884 -16.91 16.88 41.63
C ALA A 884 -17.99 15.81 41.65
N ALA A 885 -18.12 15.09 40.53
CA ALA A 885 -18.98 13.92 40.46
C ALA A 885 -18.51 12.97 39.37
N ALA A 886 -18.87 11.69 39.51
CA ALA A 886 -18.75 10.68 38.47
C ALA A 886 -20.12 10.00 38.24
N THR A 887 -20.45 9.69 36.99
CA THR A 887 -21.69 8.98 36.64
C THR A 887 -21.39 7.53 36.33
N LEU A 888 -21.94 6.61 37.12
CA LEU A 888 -21.70 5.17 37.00
C LEU A 888 -22.23 4.60 35.67
N VAL A 889 -21.66 3.47 35.24
CA VAL A 889 -22.20 2.69 34.11
C VAL A 889 -23.46 1.94 34.58
N ASP A 890 -24.52 1.94 33.78
CA ASP A 890 -25.81 1.32 34.13
C ASP A 890 -25.68 -0.22 34.21
N SER A 891 -26.11 -0.78 35.35
CA SER A 891 -26.03 -2.22 35.67
C SER A 891 -26.94 -3.13 34.82
N GLY A 892 -27.80 -2.57 33.97
CA GLY A 892 -28.71 -3.29 33.07
C GLY A 892 -28.20 -3.51 31.64
N ALA A 893 -27.08 -2.91 31.24
CA ALA A 893 -26.42 -3.22 29.98
C ALA A 893 -25.60 -4.51 30.16
N ALA A 894 -25.57 -5.39 29.12
CA ALA A 894 -24.80 -6.63 29.15
C ALA A 894 -23.40 -6.35 29.71
N LYS A 895 -22.95 -7.18 30.67
CA LYS A 895 -21.59 -7.11 31.24
C LYS A 895 -20.56 -7.25 30.12
N ALA A 896 -20.23 -6.14 29.47
CA ALA A 896 -18.96 -5.99 28.80
C ALA A 896 -17.94 -6.08 29.92
N LYS A 897 -17.09 -7.10 29.85
CA LYS A 897 -15.89 -7.14 30.67
C LYS A 897 -15.15 -5.83 30.41
N LEU A 898 -15.00 -5.04 31.47
CA LEU A 898 -14.02 -3.97 31.52
C LEU A 898 -12.63 -4.58 31.62
#